data_AF-A0A8S1F832-F1
#
_entry.id   AF-A0A8S1F832-F1
#
_cell.length_a   1.000
_cell.length_b   1.000
_cell.length_c   1.000
_cell.angle_alpha   90.00
_cell.angle_beta   90.00
_cell.angle_gamma   90.00
#
_symmetry.space_group_name_H-M   'P 1'
#
loop_
_entity.id
_entity.type
_entity.pdbx_description
1 polymer ?
#
loop_
_entity_poly.entity_id
_entity_poly.type
_entity_poly.pdbx_seq_one_letter_code
_entity_poly.pdbx_strand_id
1 'polypeptide(L)'
;MDIEDISGIGAVNRKKSEFSEIKIRTRKLKDETEPANVDSFVPGTQQKVWVRTWGCSHNTSDSEYMSGLLQKAGYKIVKDEKDADLWVLNSCTVKTPSEQQANNLVVQGQETKKKIVMAGCVSQAAPSEPWLQDVSIVGVKQIDRIVEVVEETLKGNKVRLLTRNRPDAPLDLPKMRKNELIEVLSISTGCLNNCTYCKTKMARGDLVSYPLNQLVEQARKSYLDEGVKEVWLTSEDLGAWGRDINHVLPDLLDELVKVIPDGCMMRLGMTNPPYILDHLEEIARILNHPRVYSFLHIPVQSASDAVLNDMKREYSRRHFEKIADYMIENVPNIYIATDMILAFPTENEDDFEESMDLVRKYKFPSLFINQYYPRSGTPAARMRKIDTVEARRRTALMSELFRSYTRYPESRIGEIHDVLVTEIAADKVSGVGHNKSYEQILVPLDDCKMGEWIRVEITGVTKFTQLNSKNLLLIYLYKITIARKLPTISADTRQSSGAEEPRMISRWKSGDSKVRLRDCDGFRIRAAAVVVKGTGKEALVLLVSGGKDGDKWVIPGGGVEKDECAEEAAHRELLEEAGVRAKTVKLLGTFQDDVRKHRTKVYLMTVAEELQTWEENDFGRQRIWMSLDEGAEKVKQSHRPMIEAILSR
;
A
#
# COMPACT_ATOMS: atom_id res chain seq x y z
N MET A 1 40.65 -8.66 -51.35
CA MET A 1 40.84 -7.65 -52.40
C MET A 1 41.17 -6.34 -51.68
N ASP A 2 42.22 -6.32 -50.87
CA ASP A 2 43.67 -6.40 -51.22
C ASP A 2 44.15 -4.98 -51.58
N ILE A 3 44.89 -4.33 -50.68
CA ILE A 3 46.36 -4.40 -50.53
C ILE A 3 47.07 -3.60 -51.62
N GLU A 4 47.82 -2.60 -51.17
CA GLU A 4 49.16 -2.14 -51.58
C GLU A 4 49.43 -0.95 -50.61
N ASP A 5 50.57 -0.75 -49.93
CA ASP A 5 51.92 -1.30 -50.07
C ASP A 5 52.75 -0.81 -48.83
N ILE A 6 53.52 -1.67 -48.16
CA ILE A 6 54.99 -1.84 -48.26
C ILE A 6 55.74 -1.45 -46.96
N SER A 7 56.41 -2.47 -46.39
CA SER A 7 57.65 -2.53 -45.56
C SER A 7 57.90 -1.45 -44.49
N GLY A 8 58.30 -1.72 -43.25
CA GLY A 8 59.03 -2.87 -42.71
C GLY A 8 60.24 -2.38 -41.90
N ILE A 9 60.29 -2.76 -40.62
CA ILE A 9 61.43 -2.88 -39.70
C ILE A 9 61.82 -1.64 -38.85
N GLY A 10 61.73 -1.82 -37.51
CA GLY A 10 62.43 -1.00 -36.52
C GLY A 10 61.84 -1.09 -35.10
N ALA A 11 62.49 -1.84 -34.21
CA ALA A 11 61.99 -2.25 -32.90
C ALA A 11 61.83 -1.14 -31.83
N VAL A 12 60.73 -1.28 -31.07
CA VAL A 12 60.54 -1.05 -29.61
C VAL A 12 61.36 0.04 -28.93
N ASN A 13 60.66 1.10 -28.48
CA ASN A 13 61.03 1.80 -27.26
C ASN A 13 59.78 2.02 -26.38
N ARG A 14 59.77 1.40 -25.20
CA ARG A 14 58.68 1.44 -24.21
C ARG A 14 58.51 2.86 -23.68
N LYS A 15 57.36 3.50 -23.93
CA LYS A 15 56.87 4.62 -23.12
C LYS A 15 55.72 4.16 -22.24
N LYS A 16 55.97 4.28 -20.93
CA LYS A 16 55.05 4.02 -19.82
C LYS A 16 53.73 4.76 -20.01
N SER A 17 52.62 4.07 -19.81
CA SER A 17 51.30 4.67 -19.67
C SER A 17 51.28 5.56 -18.43
N GLU A 18 51.04 6.85 -18.61
CA GLU A 18 50.70 7.77 -17.52
C GLU A 18 49.37 7.34 -16.92
N PHE A 19 49.43 6.79 -15.71
CA PHE A 19 48.26 6.69 -14.84
C PHE A 19 47.82 8.10 -14.46
N SER A 20 46.59 8.47 -14.80
CA SER A 20 45.98 9.72 -14.34
C SER A 20 45.86 9.69 -12.81
N GLU A 21 46.57 10.60 -12.14
CA GLU A 21 46.61 10.73 -10.68
C GLU A 21 45.22 10.96 -10.08
N ILE A 22 44.80 10.04 -9.21
CA ILE A 22 43.62 10.18 -8.36
C ILE A 22 43.94 11.23 -7.28
N LYS A 23 43.24 12.37 -7.28
CA LYS A 23 43.34 13.36 -6.20
C LYS A 23 42.60 12.87 -4.95
N ILE A 24 43.31 12.15 -4.09
CA ILE A 24 42.88 11.81 -2.73
C ILE A 24 43.05 13.06 -1.85
N ARG A 25 41.97 13.60 -1.30
CA ARG A 25 42.04 14.64 -0.25
C ARG A 25 41.98 13.96 1.13
N THR A 26 43.14 13.69 1.71
CA THR A 26 43.26 13.20 3.10
C THR A 26 43.29 14.38 4.07
N ARG A 27 42.33 14.45 4.99
CA ARG A 27 42.34 15.39 6.12
C ARG A 27 43.02 14.68 7.29
N LYS A 28 44.22 15.11 7.70
CA LYS A 28 44.91 14.59 8.90
C LYS A 28 44.09 14.93 10.16
N LEU A 29 43.59 13.91 10.85
CA LEU A 29 43.13 13.99 12.24
C LEU A 29 44.28 13.54 13.14
N LYS A 30 44.45 14.25 14.27
CA LYS A 30 45.49 14.01 15.28
C LYS A 30 45.22 12.71 16.04
N ASP A 31 46.31 12.01 16.36
CA ASP A 31 46.40 10.85 17.25
C ASP A 31 45.71 11.08 18.60
N GLU A 32 44.79 10.18 18.96
CA GLU A 32 44.62 9.69 20.31
C GLU A 32 44.49 8.16 20.23
N THR A 33 45.45 7.47 20.84
CA THR A 33 45.59 6.02 20.86
C THR A 33 44.59 5.39 21.84
N GLU A 34 43.50 4.83 21.32
CA GLU A 34 42.77 3.75 22.00
C GLU A 34 43.25 2.39 21.43
N PRO A 35 43.44 1.36 22.27
CA PRO A 35 43.93 0.07 21.80
C PRO A 35 42.91 -0.55 20.84
N ALA A 36 43.34 -0.74 19.59
CA ALA A 36 42.59 -1.45 18.57
C ALA A 36 42.27 -2.86 19.08
N ASN A 37 41.00 -3.11 19.39
CA ASN A 37 40.49 -4.46 19.48
C ASN A 37 40.59 -5.07 18.08
N VAL A 38 41.61 -5.91 17.87
CA VAL A 38 41.83 -6.62 16.60
C VAL A 38 40.84 -7.78 16.53
N ASP A 39 39.55 -7.46 16.57
CA ASP A 39 38.55 -8.37 16.03
C ASP A 39 38.80 -8.40 14.52
N SER A 40 39.15 -9.57 14.02
CA SER A 40 39.29 -9.85 12.60
C SER A 40 38.01 -9.37 11.88
N PHE A 41 38.06 -8.17 11.29
CA PHE A 41 36.99 -7.64 10.45
C PHE A 41 36.94 -8.50 9.18
N VAL A 42 36.21 -9.60 9.24
CA VAL A 42 35.78 -10.35 8.06
C VAL A 42 34.46 -9.70 7.63
N PRO A 43 34.45 -8.90 6.54
CA PRO A 43 33.21 -8.33 6.04
C PRO A 43 32.21 -9.44 5.72
N GLY A 44 30.94 -9.23 6.08
CA GLY A 44 29.84 -10.09 5.67
C GLY A 44 29.42 -11.12 6.71
N THR A 45 30.31 -11.72 7.51
CA THR A 45 29.93 -12.91 8.31
C THR A 45 29.24 -12.63 9.65
N GLN A 46 29.22 -11.38 10.15
CA GLN A 46 28.60 -11.04 11.44
C GLN A 46 27.71 -9.79 11.44
N GLN A 47 27.77 -8.95 10.39
CA GLN A 47 27.05 -7.68 10.36
C GLN A 47 25.60 -7.86 9.93
N LYS A 48 24.72 -7.13 10.61
CA LYS A 48 23.28 -7.13 10.40
C LYS A 48 22.87 -5.91 9.60
N VAL A 49 22.12 -6.12 8.53
CA VAL A 49 21.62 -5.06 7.66
C VAL A 49 20.10 -5.02 7.74
N TRP A 50 19.54 -3.83 7.97
CA TRP A 50 18.11 -3.61 7.87
C TRP A 50 17.79 -2.93 6.54
N VAL A 51 16.93 -3.55 5.73
CA VAL A 51 16.50 -3.01 4.44
C VAL A 51 15.07 -2.51 4.56
N ARG A 52 14.86 -1.21 4.36
CA ARG A 52 13.54 -0.58 4.37
C ARG A 52 13.22 0.01 3.01
N THR A 53 12.06 -0.34 2.47
CA THR A 53 11.62 0.11 1.15
C THR A 53 10.34 0.92 1.25
N TRP A 54 10.27 2.02 0.50
CA TRP A 54 9.04 2.75 0.20
C TRP A 54 8.92 2.97 -1.31
N GLY A 55 7.71 2.89 -1.85
CA GLY A 55 7.48 3.20 -3.25
C GLY A 55 6.58 2.21 -3.95
N CYS A 56 6.95 1.90 -5.19
CA CYS A 56 6.23 0.98 -6.08
C CYS A 56 6.81 -0.44 -6.03
N SER A 57 6.19 -1.33 -6.82
CA SER A 57 6.68 -2.68 -7.10
C SER A 57 8.13 -2.69 -7.60
N HIS A 58 8.52 -1.75 -8.47
CA HIS A 58 9.91 -1.66 -8.95
C HIS A 58 10.90 -1.41 -7.80
N ASN A 59 10.60 -0.49 -6.87
CA ASN A 59 11.45 -0.29 -5.70
C ASN A 59 11.49 -1.53 -4.80
N THR A 60 10.40 -2.29 -4.73
CA THR A 60 10.38 -3.56 -4.00
C THR A 60 11.33 -4.56 -4.65
N SER A 61 11.25 -4.75 -5.97
CA SER A 61 12.18 -5.62 -6.71
C SER A 61 13.63 -5.20 -6.53
N ASP A 62 13.95 -3.90 -6.62
CA ASP A 62 15.31 -3.40 -6.38
C ASP A 62 15.82 -3.78 -4.98
N SER A 63 14.97 -3.67 -3.96
CA SER A 63 15.31 -4.07 -2.59
C SER A 63 15.50 -5.57 -2.43
N GLU A 64 14.75 -6.39 -3.15
CA GLU A 64 14.89 -7.85 -3.12
C GLU A 64 16.22 -8.29 -3.75
N TYR A 65 16.63 -7.68 -4.87
CA TYR A 65 17.96 -7.88 -5.46
C TYR A 65 19.08 -7.43 -4.51
N MET A 66 18.96 -6.22 -3.94
CA MET A 66 19.96 -5.72 -3.00
C MET A 66 20.10 -6.64 -1.78
N SER A 67 18.97 -7.13 -1.25
CA SER A 67 18.97 -8.04 -0.09
C SER A 67 19.55 -9.40 -0.44
N GLY A 68 19.26 -9.93 -1.64
CA GLY A 68 19.83 -11.19 -2.12
C GLY A 68 21.34 -11.13 -2.34
N LEU A 69 21.84 -10.02 -2.89
CA LEU A 69 23.29 -9.78 -3.04
C LEU A 69 24.00 -9.68 -1.69
N LEU A 70 23.41 -8.95 -0.74
CA LEU A 70 23.95 -8.84 0.62
C LEU A 70 23.94 -10.19 1.33
N GLN A 71 22.87 -10.97 1.22
CA GLN A 71 22.81 -12.32 1.80
C GLN A 71 23.86 -13.25 1.19
N LYS A 72 24.04 -13.21 -0.14
CA LYS A 72 25.07 -14.01 -0.83
C LYS A 72 26.49 -13.61 -0.39
N ALA A 73 26.71 -12.35 -0.06
CA ALA A 73 27.96 -11.85 0.51
C ALA A 73 28.12 -12.16 2.02
N GLY A 74 27.14 -12.81 2.65
CA GLY A 74 27.18 -13.27 4.05
C GLY A 74 26.37 -12.44 5.03
N TYR A 75 25.92 -11.23 4.64
CA TYR A 75 25.23 -10.32 5.56
C TYR A 75 23.89 -10.88 6.03
N LYS A 76 23.59 -10.67 7.31
CA LYS A 76 22.29 -11.07 7.88
C LYS A 76 21.27 -9.96 7.72
N ILE A 77 20.25 -10.19 6.90
CA ILE A 77 19.13 -9.25 6.77
C ILE A 77 18.20 -9.40 7.99
N VAL A 78 18.01 -8.30 8.73
CA VAL A 78 17.17 -8.27 9.95
C VAL A 78 15.85 -7.54 9.72
N LYS A 79 14.84 -7.83 10.55
CA LYS A 79 13.49 -7.24 10.44
C LYS A 79 13.33 -5.93 11.22
N ASP A 80 14.07 -5.77 12.32
CA ASP A 80 14.03 -4.59 13.18
C ASP A 80 15.23 -3.66 12.89
N GLU A 81 14.97 -2.35 12.86
CA GLU A 81 16.00 -1.33 12.63
C GLU A 81 17.04 -1.26 13.75
N LYS A 82 16.64 -1.62 14.99
CA LYS A 82 17.48 -1.54 16.19
C LYS A 82 18.57 -2.60 16.18
N ASP A 83 18.27 -3.76 15.62
CA ASP A 83 19.18 -4.90 15.54
C ASP A 83 20.26 -4.75 14.47
N ALA A 84 20.15 -3.73 13.60
CA ALA A 84 21.06 -3.56 12.47
C ALA A 84 22.27 -2.67 12.80
N ASP A 85 23.40 -3.06 12.22
CA ASP A 85 24.64 -2.28 12.19
C ASP A 85 24.59 -1.20 11.10
N LEU A 86 23.86 -1.49 10.01
CA LEU A 86 23.69 -0.59 8.87
C LEU A 86 22.26 -0.63 8.33
N TRP A 87 21.76 0.54 7.92
CA TRP A 87 20.46 0.71 7.29
C TRP A 87 20.61 0.92 5.78
N VAL A 88 19.90 0.11 4.99
CA VAL A 88 19.70 0.32 3.55
C VAL A 88 18.28 0.84 3.34
N LEU A 89 18.17 2.11 2.97
CA LEU A 89 16.90 2.80 2.82
C LEU A 89 16.62 3.01 1.32
N ASN A 90 15.62 2.35 0.77
CA ASN A 90 15.24 2.45 -0.64
C ASN A 90 13.93 3.23 -0.79
N SER A 91 13.95 4.42 -1.41
CA SER A 91 12.76 5.27 -1.50
C SER A 91 12.45 5.78 -2.90
N CYS A 92 11.16 5.91 -3.18
CA CYS A 92 10.61 6.48 -4.39
C CYS A 92 10.56 8.01 -4.34
N THR A 93 10.90 8.69 -5.45
CA THR A 93 10.83 10.16 -5.58
C THR A 93 9.46 10.66 -6.05
N VAL A 94 8.58 9.74 -6.45
CA VAL A 94 7.27 10.11 -6.99
C VAL A 94 6.28 10.39 -5.86
N LYS A 95 6.34 9.67 -4.74
CA LYS A 95 5.40 9.87 -3.62
C LYS A 95 6.02 10.73 -2.52
N THR A 96 5.57 11.98 -2.38
CA THR A 96 6.11 12.93 -1.37
C THR A 96 6.13 12.36 0.06
N PRO A 97 5.11 11.62 0.54
CA PRO A 97 5.19 11.01 1.87
C PRO A 97 6.28 9.94 2.01
N SER A 98 6.58 9.19 0.93
CA SER A 98 7.67 8.20 0.92
C SER A 98 9.04 8.87 1.03
N GLU A 99 9.23 10.01 0.35
CA GLU A 99 10.44 10.82 0.45
C GLU A 99 10.59 11.43 1.85
N GLN A 100 9.52 11.95 2.44
CA GLN A 100 9.52 12.49 3.81
C GLN A 100 9.83 11.42 4.88
N GLN A 101 9.24 10.23 4.76
CA GLN A 101 9.53 9.12 5.68
C GLN A 101 11.00 8.69 5.60
N ALA A 102 11.55 8.61 4.39
CA ALA A 102 12.97 8.30 4.20
C ALA A 102 13.87 9.38 4.80
N ASN A 103 13.55 10.66 4.57
CA ASN A 103 14.28 11.79 5.17
C ASN A 103 14.29 11.70 6.70
N ASN A 104 13.12 11.51 7.33
CA ASN A 104 13.03 11.41 8.79
C ASN A 104 13.92 10.28 9.35
N LEU A 105 13.96 9.12 8.70
CA LEU A 105 14.82 8.01 9.11
C LEU A 105 16.30 8.28 8.86
N VAL A 106 16.65 8.98 7.77
CA VAL A 106 18.04 9.40 7.56
C VAL A 106 18.50 10.33 8.67
N VAL A 107 17.69 11.35 9.02
CA VAL A 107 18.00 12.29 10.11
C VAL A 107 18.13 11.55 11.44
N GLN A 108 17.16 10.70 11.79
CA GLN A 108 17.21 9.88 13.01
C GLN A 108 18.46 8.98 13.05
N GLY A 109 18.79 8.33 11.92
CA GLY A 109 19.96 7.48 11.82
C GLY A 109 21.26 8.26 11.98
N GLN A 110 21.35 9.48 11.44
CA GLN A 110 22.50 10.37 11.61
C GLN A 110 22.67 10.82 13.07
N GLU A 111 21.59 11.21 13.74
CA GLU A 111 21.58 11.58 15.17
C GLU A 111 22.04 10.42 16.07
N THR A 112 21.63 9.20 15.73
CA THR A 112 22.02 7.97 16.44
C THR A 112 23.33 7.35 15.94
N LYS A 113 24.06 8.05 15.07
CA LYS A 113 25.34 7.61 14.45
C LYS A 113 25.25 6.25 13.74
N LYS A 114 24.06 5.85 13.27
CA LYS A 114 23.86 4.67 12.43
C LYS A 114 24.50 4.86 11.06
N LYS A 115 25.03 3.77 10.51
CA LYS A 115 25.54 3.74 9.13
C LYS A 115 24.36 3.62 8.17
N ILE A 116 24.34 4.44 7.13
CA ILE A 116 23.19 4.55 6.22
C ILE A 116 23.65 4.51 4.77
N VAL A 117 23.00 3.65 3.98
CA VAL A 117 23.06 3.62 2.53
C VAL A 117 21.68 3.96 1.99
N MET A 118 21.58 5.06 1.23
CA MET A 118 20.36 5.47 0.55
C MET A 118 20.34 4.94 -0.88
N ALA A 119 19.25 4.27 -1.24
CA ALA A 119 18.99 3.69 -2.55
C ALA A 119 17.68 4.23 -3.15
N GLY A 120 17.44 3.90 -4.42
CA GLY A 120 16.17 4.18 -5.10
C GLY A 120 16.12 5.50 -5.85
N CYS A 121 14.92 5.84 -6.31
CA CYS A 121 14.70 6.94 -7.23
C CYS A 121 15.02 8.31 -6.63
N VAL A 122 14.82 8.50 -5.31
CA VAL A 122 15.12 9.77 -4.62
C VAL A 122 16.60 10.11 -4.75
N SER A 123 17.47 9.16 -4.41
CA SER A 123 18.92 9.35 -4.42
C SER A 123 19.46 9.66 -5.81
N GLN A 124 18.81 9.13 -6.86
CA GLN A 124 19.22 9.32 -8.24
C GLN A 124 18.67 10.61 -8.88
N ALA A 125 17.44 11.00 -8.54
CA ALA A 125 16.78 12.19 -9.10
C ALA A 125 17.17 13.48 -8.37
N ALA A 126 17.41 13.43 -7.07
CA ALA A 126 17.74 14.58 -6.23
C ALA A 126 18.93 14.28 -5.30
N PRO A 127 20.10 13.90 -5.83
CA PRO A 127 21.26 13.55 -5.00
C PRO A 127 21.79 14.70 -4.14
N SER A 128 21.49 15.95 -4.50
CA SER A 128 21.98 17.16 -3.82
C SER A 128 21.12 17.59 -2.63
N GLU A 129 20.05 16.87 -2.30
CA GLU A 129 19.22 17.20 -1.13
C GLU A 129 20.08 17.23 0.15
N PRO A 130 19.88 18.20 1.06
CA PRO A 130 20.75 18.38 2.23
C PRO A 130 20.87 17.14 3.12
N TRP A 131 19.76 16.43 3.33
CA TRP A 131 19.71 15.21 4.15
C TRP A 131 20.47 14.03 3.53
N LEU A 132 20.84 14.10 2.24
CA LEU A 132 21.62 13.08 1.53
C LEU A 132 23.12 13.38 1.46
N GLN A 133 23.59 14.50 2.02
CA GLN A 133 25.00 14.90 1.89
C GLN A 133 25.95 13.98 2.67
N ASP A 134 25.52 13.51 3.84
CA ASP A 134 26.35 12.77 4.79
C ASP A 134 26.07 11.26 4.86
N VAL A 135 25.42 10.69 3.83
CA VAL A 135 25.14 9.25 3.72
C VAL A 135 25.75 8.67 2.45
N SER A 136 25.98 7.36 2.45
CA SER A 136 26.35 6.65 1.22
C SER A 136 25.12 6.50 0.31
N ILE A 137 25.34 6.46 -1.00
CA ILE A 137 24.28 6.41 -2.00
C ILE A 137 24.60 5.35 -3.06
N VAL A 138 23.57 4.55 -3.38
CA VAL A 138 23.54 3.67 -4.54
C VAL A 138 22.40 4.07 -5.48
N GLY A 139 22.74 4.34 -6.73
CA GLY A 139 21.80 4.71 -7.78
C GLY A 139 21.02 3.51 -8.31
N VAL A 140 19.88 3.78 -8.95
CA VAL A 140 18.96 2.74 -9.47
C VAL A 140 19.60 1.80 -10.48
N LYS A 141 20.63 2.25 -11.22
CA LYS A 141 21.38 1.44 -12.21
C LYS A 141 22.54 0.65 -11.61
N GLN A 142 22.81 0.80 -10.31
CA GLN A 142 24.02 0.31 -9.65
C GLN A 142 23.72 -0.56 -8.43
N ILE A 143 22.48 -1.05 -8.32
CA ILE A 143 22.04 -1.89 -7.20
C ILE A 143 22.85 -3.21 -7.10
N ASP A 144 23.43 -3.66 -8.22
CA ASP A 144 24.37 -4.78 -8.30
C ASP A 144 25.66 -4.56 -7.48
N ARG A 145 26.02 -3.30 -7.20
CA ARG A 145 27.20 -2.91 -6.42
C ARG A 145 26.87 -2.58 -4.96
N ILE A 146 25.68 -2.95 -4.46
CA ILE A 146 25.27 -2.65 -3.09
C ILE A 146 26.27 -3.17 -2.04
N VAL A 147 26.88 -4.34 -2.27
CA VAL A 147 27.82 -4.96 -1.34
C VAL A 147 29.03 -4.05 -1.11
N GLU A 148 29.62 -3.55 -2.19
CA GLU A 148 30.77 -2.63 -2.13
C GLU A 148 30.42 -1.34 -1.35
N VAL A 149 29.23 -0.80 -1.58
CA VAL A 149 28.76 0.42 -0.89
C VAL A 149 28.57 0.14 0.60
N VAL A 150 27.98 -0.99 0.96
CA VAL A 150 27.77 -1.40 2.36
C VAL A 150 29.11 -1.62 3.08
N GLU A 151 30.06 -2.33 2.46
CA GLU A 151 31.39 -2.57 3.02
C GLU A 151 32.14 -1.28 3.32
N GLU A 152 32.20 -0.37 2.36
CA GLU A 152 32.87 0.92 2.53
C GLU A 152 32.17 1.79 3.58
N THR A 153 30.83 1.75 3.63
CA THR A 153 30.05 2.49 4.64
C THR A 153 30.31 1.96 6.06
N LEU A 154 30.44 0.64 6.23
CA LEU A 154 30.80 0.02 7.50
C LEU A 154 32.22 0.43 7.95
N LYS A 155 33.17 0.56 7.02
CA LYS A 155 34.52 1.11 7.29
C LYS A 155 34.53 2.59 7.63
N GLY A 156 33.39 3.28 7.52
CA GLY A 156 33.24 4.71 7.80
C GLY A 156 33.44 5.62 6.59
N ASN A 157 33.64 5.06 5.40
CA ASN A 157 33.70 5.82 4.16
C ASN A 157 32.30 6.20 3.69
N LYS A 158 32.21 7.28 2.89
CA LYS A 158 30.99 7.70 2.21
C LYS A 158 31.14 7.45 0.73
N VAL A 159 30.32 6.58 0.17
CA VAL A 159 30.38 6.20 -1.25
C VAL A 159 29.16 6.74 -1.98
N ARG A 160 29.35 7.30 -3.18
CA ARG A 160 28.25 7.78 -4.03
C ARG A 160 28.36 7.17 -5.42
N LEU A 161 27.55 6.16 -5.68
CA LEU A 161 27.42 5.51 -6.97
C LEU A 161 26.16 6.05 -7.67
N LEU A 162 26.34 6.99 -8.62
CA LEU A 162 25.23 7.69 -9.30
C LEU A 162 25.39 7.75 -10.84
N THR A 163 26.27 6.93 -11.40
CA THR A 163 26.58 6.85 -12.82
C THR A 163 25.35 6.40 -13.61
N ARG A 164 24.92 7.24 -14.56
CA ARG A 164 23.82 6.93 -15.49
C ARG A 164 24.28 6.17 -16.73
N ASN A 165 25.56 6.29 -17.10
CA ASN A 165 26.12 5.69 -18.31
C ASN A 165 26.57 4.25 -18.05
N ARG A 166 25.60 3.35 -17.87
CA ARG A 166 25.82 1.91 -17.75
C ARG A 166 24.53 1.13 -18.04
N PRO A 167 24.64 -0.16 -18.41
CA PRO A 167 23.51 -1.05 -18.45
C PRO A 167 22.86 -1.20 -17.07
N ASP A 168 21.57 -1.55 -17.09
CA ASP A 168 20.82 -1.90 -15.90
C ASP A 168 21.25 -3.26 -15.35
N ALA A 169 20.87 -3.51 -14.10
CA ALA A 169 21.27 -4.72 -13.38
C ALA A 169 20.67 -5.97 -14.06
N PRO A 170 21.43 -7.07 -14.23
CA PRO A 170 20.90 -8.31 -14.78
C PRO A 170 19.72 -8.87 -13.98
N LEU A 171 18.81 -9.59 -14.65
CA LEU A 171 17.64 -10.21 -14.03
C LEU A 171 17.97 -11.49 -13.24
N ASP A 172 19.11 -12.12 -13.52
CA ASP A 172 19.56 -13.37 -12.89
C ASP A 172 20.31 -13.14 -11.57
N LEU A 173 20.36 -11.88 -11.09
CA LEU A 173 20.96 -11.55 -9.80
C LEU A 173 20.23 -12.26 -8.65
N PRO A 174 20.96 -12.62 -7.58
CA PRO A 174 20.35 -13.21 -6.39
C PRO A 174 19.28 -12.30 -5.82
N LYS A 175 18.12 -12.87 -5.50
CA LYS A 175 16.95 -12.14 -5.03
C LYS A 175 16.42 -12.74 -3.73
N MET A 176 16.30 -11.92 -2.69
CA MET A 176 15.61 -12.31 -1.45
C MET A 176 14.21 -11.70 -1.47
N ARG A 177 13.20 -12.51 -1.82
CA ARG A 177 11.82 -12.05 -1.92
C ARG A 177 11.24 -11.69 -0.57
N LYS A 178 10.41 -10.65 -0.54
CA LYS A 178 9.60 -10.34 0.66
C LYS A 178 8.46 -11.35 0.84
N ASN A 179 7.93 -11.85 -0.27
CA ASN A 179 6.95 -12.91 -0.31
C ASN A 179 7.45 -14.00 -1.26
N GLU A 180 7.72 -15.20 -0.73
CA GLU A 180 8.26 -16.33 -1.51
C GLU A 180 7.30 -16.79 -2.61
N LEU A 181 6.00 -16.51 -2.49
CA LEU A 181 4.98 -16.89 -3.46
C LEU A 181 4.80 -15.88 -4.60
N ILE A 182 5.46 -14.72 -4.55
CA ILE A 182 5.25 -13.63 -5.51
C ILE A 182 6.58 -13.14 -6.06
N GLU A 183 6.75 -13.24 -7.39
CA GLU A 183 7.85 -12.63 -8.10
C GLU A 183 7.45 -11.28 -8.67
N VAL A 184 8.14 -10.21 -8.26
CA VAL A 184 8.02 -8.90 -8.90
C VAL A 184 9.05 -8.80 -10.02
N LEU A 185 8.63 -9.01 -11.27
CA LEU A 185 9.51 -9.05 -12.43
C LEU A 185 9.53 -7.69 -13.14
N SER A 186 10.66 -6.98 -13.05
CA SER A 186 10.88 -5.76 -13.82
C SER A 186 11.10 -6.08 -15.30
N ILE A 187 10.20 -5.65 -16.18
CA ILE A 187 10.30 -5.93 -17.63
C ILE A 187 11.09 -4.86 -18.39
N SER A 188 11.11 -3.64 -17.86
CA SER A 188 11.89 -2.52 -18.37
C SER A 188 12.20 -1.53 -17.24
N THR A 189 13.12 -0.61 -17.52
CA THR A 189 13.38 0.56 -16.68
C THR A 189 13.24 1.84 -17.50
N GLY A 190 12.97 2.95 -16.83
CA GLY A 190 12.90 4.26 -17.47
C GLY A 190 11.60 4.47 -18.22
N CYS A 191 11.45 5.63 -18.88
CA CYS A 191 10.18 6.02 -19.46
C CYS A 191 10.37 6.86 -20.72
N LEU A 192 9.51 6.64 -21.73
CA LEU A 192 9.46 7.46 -22.94
C LEU A 192 8.78 8.82 -22.73
N ASN A 193 7.87 8.91 -21.75
CA ASN A 193 7.04 10.08 -21.53
C ASN A 193 7.81 11.27 -20.92
N ASN A 194 7.37 12.50 -21.22
CA ASN A 194 7.96 13.76 -20.73
C ASN A 194 6.99 14.57 -19.86
N CYS A 195 6.24 13.90 -18.97
CA CYS A 195 5.20 14.52 -18.16
C CYS A 195 5.74 15.68 -17.29
N THR A 196 5.02 16.79 -17.22
CA THR A 196 5.51 18.03 -16.58
C THR A 196 5.67 17.95 -15.07
N TYR A 197 5.06 16.95 -14.42
CA TYR A 197 5.10 16.75 -12.96
C TYR A 197 5.96 15.57 -12.50
N CYS A 198 6.36 14.68 -13.42
CA CYS A 198 6.93 13.39 -13.08
C CYS A 198 8.46 13.45 -12.99
N LYS A 199 9.04 12.79 -11.97
CA LYS A 199 10.50 12.68 -11.78
C LYS A 199 11.08 11.36 -12.30
N THR A 200 10.24 10.46 -12.82
CA THR A 200 10.66 9.11 -13.25
C THR A 200 11.81 9.14 -14.24
N LYS A 201 11.72 9.95 -15.30
CA LYS A 201 12.80 10.09 -16.30
C LYS A 201 14.09 10.66 -15.72
N MET A 202 13.99 11.56 -14.74
CA MET A 202 15.15 12.06 -14.00
C MET A 202 15.80 10.99 -13.11
N ALA A 203 15.02 10.05 -12.61
CA ALA A 203 15.49 8.95 -11.77
C ALA A 203 16.05 7.79 -12.59
N ARG A 204 15.29 7.26 -13.56
CA ARG A 204 15.60 6.01 -14.26
C ARG A 204 16.04 6.18 -15.72
N GLY A 205 15.91 7.38 -16.28
CA GLY A 205 16.30 7.69 -17.66
C GLY A 205 15.20 7.35 -18.68
N ASP A 206 15.63 7.29 -19.95
CA ASP A 206 14.82 6.80 -21.06
C ASP A 206 14.55 5.30 -20.94
N LEU A 207 13.55 4.82 -21.68
CA LEU A 207 13.17 3.41 -21.72
C LEU A 207 14.37 2.53 -22.09
N VAL A 208 14.60 1.50 -21.29
CA VAL A 208 15.48 0.37 -21.57
C VAL A 208 14.72 -0.91 -21.22
N SER A 209 14.37 -1.70 -22.24
CA SER A 209 13.66 -2.97 -22.10
C SER A 209 14.62 -4.13 -21.87
N TYR A 210 14.28 -5.03 -20.96
CA TYR A 210 14.98 -6.31 -20.87
C TYR A 210 14.61 -7.19 -22.07
N PRO A 211 15.56 -7.98 -22.61
CA PRO A 211 15.30 -8.88 -23.72
C PRO A 211 14.22 -9.92 -23.40
N LEU A 212 13.37 -10.22 -24.39
CA LEU A 212 12.24 -11.16 -24.27
C LEU A 212 12.67 -12.51 -23.70
N ASN A 213 13.75 -13.10 -24.21
CA ASN A 213 14.23 -14.42 -23.77
C ASN A 213 14.66 -14.44 -22.29
N GLN A 214 15.27 -13.36 -21.80
CA GLN A 214 15.66 -13.26 -20.39
C GLN A 214 14.44 -13.16 -19.48
N LEU A 215 13.42 -12.42 -19.90
CA LEU A 215 12.17 -12.27 -19.14
C LEU A 215 11.40 -13.59 -19.04
N VAL A 216 11.29 -14.31 -20.16
CA VAL A 216 10.62 -15.62 -20.21
C VAL A 216 11.36 -16.65 -19.35
N GLU A 217 12.70 -16.70 -19.44
CA GLU A 217 13.49 -17.63 -18.63
C GLU A 217 13.41 -17.30 -17.14
N GLN A 218 13.47 -16.02 -16.77
CA GLN A 218 13.34 -15.60 -15.38
C GLN A 218 11.95 -15.92 -14.81
N ALA A 219 10.88 -15.73 -15.59
CA ALA A 219 9.52 -16.11 -15.20
C ALA A 219 9.41 -17.64 -15.03
N ARG A 220 9.92 -18.41 -16.00
CA ARG A 220 9.95 -19.88 -15.96
C ARG A 220 10.66 -20.40 -14.72
N LYS A 221 11.87 -19.90 -14.44
CA LYS A 221 12.65 -20.23 -13.25
C LYS A 221 11.88 -19.90 -11.97
N SER A 222 11.27 -18.72 -11.90
CA SER A 222 10.50 -18.30 -10.72
C SER A 222 9.35 -19.27 -10.41
N TYR A 223 8.60 -19.68 -11.44
CA TYR A 223 7.50 -20.63 -11.27
C TYR A 223 7.95 -22.05 -10.95
N LEU A 224 8.91 -22.58 -11.71
CA LEU A 224 9.26 -24.01 -11.69
C LEU A 224 10.28 -24.36 -10.60
N ASP A 225 11.29 -23.52 -10.43
CA ASP A 225 12.43 -23.82 -9.57
C ASP A 225 12.25 -23.23 -8.16
N GLU A 226 11.54 -22.09 -8.08
CA GLU A 226 11.42 -21.31 -6.83
C GLU A 226 10.01 -21.37 -6.23
N GLY A 227 9.07 -22.05 -6.89
CA GLY A 227 7.72 -22.33 -6.35
C GLY A 227 6.78 -21.13 -6.26
N VAL A 228 7.10 -20.04 -6.97
CA VAL A 228 6.28 -18.83 -7.04
C VAL A 228 4.90 -19.16 -7.62
N LYS A 229 3.86 -18.52 -7.08
CA LYS A 229 2.47 -18.67 -7.52
C LYS A 229 2.00 -17.49 -8.36
N GLU A 230 2.59 -16.32 -8.16
CA GLU A 230 2.25 -15.11 -8.91
C GLU A 230 3.48 -14.40 -9.46
N VAL A 231 3.45 -14.04 -10.74
CA VAL A 231 4.42 -13.08 -11.31
C VAL A 231 3.72 -11.75 -11.54
N TRP A 232 4.23 -10.70 -10.90
CA TRP A 232 3.79 -9.33 -11.09
C TRP A 232 4.76 -8.62 -12.04
N LEU A 233 4.30 -8.34 -13.25
CA LEU A 233 5.09 -7.54 -14.18
C LEU A 233 5.12 -6.09 -13.70
N THR A 234 6.30 -5.49 -13.67
CA THR A 234 6.48 -4.10 -13.28
C THR A 234 7.37 -3.35 -14.25
N SER A 235 7.04 -2.08 -14.45
CA SER A 235 7.91 -1.07 -15.05
C SER A 235 7.34 0.30 -14.72
N GLU A 236 7.99 1.36 -15.19
CA GLU A 236 7.45 2.72 -15.14
C GLU A 236 6.26 2.92 -16.09
N ASP A 237 6.17 2.10 -17.14
CA ASP A 237 5.10 2.09 -18.13
C ASP A 237 5.11 0.74 -18.87
N LEU A 238 4.21 -0.17 -18.49
CA LEU A 238 4.25 -1.55 -18.97
C LEU A 238 4.08 -1.63 -20.49
N GLY A 239 3.13 -0.86 -21.05
CA GLY A 239 2.83 -0.84 -22.48
C GLY A 239 3.97 -0.33 -23.36
N ALA A 240 4.95 0.37 -22.78
CA ALA A 240 6.09 0.88 -23.53
C ALA A 240 7.16 -0.19 -23.80
N TRP A 241 7.13 -1.34 -23.11
CA TRP A 241 8.11 -2.40 -23.29
C TRP A 241 8.24 -2.82 -24.76
N GLY A 242 9.48 -3.07 -25.18
CA GLY A 242 9.80 -3.59 -26.51
C GLY A 242 10.06 -2.51 -27.56
N ARG A 243 9.57 -1.27 -27.37
CA ARG A 243 9.68 -0.19 -28.37
C ARG A 243 11.12 0.21 -28.71
N ASP A 244 12.03 0.03 -27.77
CA ASP A 244 13.47 0.28 -27.92
C ASP A 244 14.24 -0.94 -28.48
N ILE A 245 13.60 -2.10 -28.60
CA ILE A 245 14.20 -3.37 -29.07
C ILE A 245 13.38 -4.05 -30.18
N ASN A 246 12.59 -3.27 -30.93
CA ASN A 246 11.75 -3.71 -32.05
C ASN A 246 10.76 -4.84 -31.69
N HIS A 247 10.13 -4.70 -30.53
CA HIS A 247 9.06 -5.56 -30.02
C HIS A 247 7.86 -4.71 -29.55
N VAL A 248 6.74 -5.38 -29.29
CA VAL A 248 5.58 -4.78 -28.62
C VAL A 248 5.16 -5.61 -27.41
N LEU A 249 4.47 -5.00 -26.44
CA LEU A 249 4.05 -5.68 -25.21
C LEU A 249 3.33 -7.02 -25.46
N PRO A 250 2.39 -7.14 -26.43
CA PRO A 250 1.76 -8.43 -26.74
C PRO A 250 2.74 -9.58 -27.01
N ASP A 251 3.88 -9.33 -27.68
CA ASP A 251 4.90 -10.36 -27.97
C ASP A 251 5.41 -11.00 -26.68
N LEU A 252 5.71 -10.18 -25.66
CA LEU A 252 6.16 -10.64 -24.36
C LEU A 252 5.05 -11.40 -23.63
N LEU A 253 3.83 -10.85 -23.62
CA LEU A 253 2.73 -11.45 -22.87
C LEU A 253 2.34 -12.82 -23.43
N ASP A 254 2.35 -12.98 -24.76
CA ASP A 254 2.08 -14.27 -25.40
C ASP A 254 3.12 -15.33 -25.03
N GLU A 255 4.41 -14.97 -24.95
CA GLU A 255 5.46 -15.91 -24.51
C GLU A 255 5.42 -16.20 -23.01
N LEU A 256 5.14 -15.19 -22.18
CA LEU A 256 5.03 -15.37 -20.73
C LEU A 256 3.87 -16.30 -20.39
N VAL A 257 2.71 -16.15 -21.02
CA VAL A 257 1.54 -16.99 -20.76
C VAL A 257 1.83 -18.49 -20.97
N LYS A 258 2.69 -18.84 -21.93
CA LYS A 258 3.06 -20.23 -22.23
C LYS A 258 3.84 -20.90 -21.09
N VAL A 259 4.59 -20.13 -20.31
CA VAL A 259 5.43 -20.66 -19.22
C VAL A 259 4.75 -20.66 -17.85
N ILE A 260 3.55 -20.07 -17.71
CA ILE A 260 2.82 -20.06 -16.43
C ILE A 260 2.23 -21.45 -16.17
N PRO A 261 2.58 -22.15 -15.08
CA PRO A 261 1.99 -23.45 -14.77
C PRO A 261 0.52 -23.37 -14.35
N ASP A 262 -0.18 -24.50 -14.35
CA ASP A 262 -1.53 -24.58 -13.79
C ASP A 262 -1.56 -24.21 -12.31
N GLY A 263 -2.56 -23.42 -11.93
CA GLY A 263 -2.70 -22.88 -10.57
C GLY A 263 -1.83 -21.65 -10.26
N CYS A 264 -0.99 -21.20 -11.20
CA CYS A 264 -0.23 -19.96 -11.06
C CYS A 264 -0.85 -18.83 -11.89
N MET A 265 -0.54 -17.59 -11.52
CA MET A 265 -1.10 -16.39 -12.13
C MET A 265 -0.03 -15.38 -12.55
N MET A 266 -0.36 -14.56 -13.54
CA MET A 266 0.39 -13.36 -13.91
C MET A 266 -0.48 -12.11 -13.74
N ARG A 267 0.12 -11.05 -13.20
CA ARG A 267 -0.50 -9.73 -13.05
C ARG A 267 0.22 -8.69 -13.90
N LEU A 268 -0.56 -7.93 -14.67
CA LEU A 268 -0.03 -6.78 -15.40
C LEU A 268 0.15 -5.58 -14.47
N GLY A 269 1.28 -4.90 -14.63
CA GLY A 269 1.57 -3.64 -13.96
C GLY A 269 0.82 -2.46 -14.57
N MET A 270 1.14 -1.27 -14.06
CA MET A 270 0.58 0.00 -14.54
C MET A 270 1.04 0.30 -15.97
N THR A 271 0.13 0.79 -16.81
CA THR A 271 0.39 1.14 -18.20
C THR A 271 -0.30 2.45 -18.58
N ASN A 272 0.34 3.26 -19.41
CA ASN A 272 -0.30 4.50 -19.88
C ASN A 272 -1.27 4.25 -21.06
N PRO A 273 -2.32 5.07 -21.20
CA PRO A 273 -3.33 4.90 -22.25
C PRO A 273 -2.83 4.73 -23.68
N PRO A 274 -1.86 5.51 -24.19
CA PRO A 274 -1.45 5.43 -25.60
C PRO A 274 -0.97 4.04 -26.00
N TYR A 275 -0.19 3.40 -25.12
CA TYR A 275 0.44 2.11 -25.43
C TYR A 275 -0.52 0.93 -25.41
N ILE A 276 -1.59 1.01 -24.59
CA ILE A 276 -2.65 0.00 -24.59
C ILE A 276 -3.62 0.22 -25.75
N LEU A 277 -3.87 1.47 -26.10
CA LEU A 277 -4.76 1.82 -27.20
C LEU A 277 -4.31 1.18 -28.52
N ASP A 278 -3.01 1.08 -28.74
CA ASP A 278 -2.40 0.49 -29.94
C ASP A 278 -2.62 -1.04 -30.05
N HIS A 279 -2.95 -1.72 -28.95
CA HIS A 279 -3.02 -3.20 -28.85
C HIS A 279 -4.24 -3.67 -28.04
N LEU A 280 -5.39 -2.99 -28.18
CA LEU A 280 -6.56 -3.24 -27.33
C LEU A 280 -7.06 -4.68 -27.37
N GLU A 281 -7.14 -5.27 -28.57
CA GLU A 281 -7.74 -6.60 -28.77
C GLU A 281 -6.82 -7.69 -28.19
N GLU A 282 -5.52 -7.56 -28.43
CA GLU A 282 -4.50 -8.48 -27.92
C GLU A 282 -4.42 -8.43 -26.40
N ILE A 283 -4.45 -7.24 -25.81
CA ILE A 283 -4.45 -7.08 -24.35
C ILE A 283 -5.74 -7.65 -23.75
N ALA A 284 -6.91 -7.42 -24.36
CA ALA A 284 -8.16 -8.02 -23.91
C ALA A 284 -8.12 -9.55 -23.99
N ARG A 285 -7.56 -10.11 -25.06
CA ARG A 285 -7.32 -11.57 -25.19
C ARG A 285 -6.42 -12.10 -24.08
N ILE A 286 -5.31 -11.41 -23.79
CA ILE A 286 -4.39 -11.80 -22.71
C ILE A 286 -5.09 -11.75 -21.34
N LEU A 287 -5.84 -10.69 -21.04
CA LEU A 287 -6.57 -10.55 -19.76
C LEU A 287 -7.69 -11.58 -19.58
N ASN A 288 -8.20 -12.14 -20.68
CA ASN A 288 -9.15 -13.27 -20.67
C ASN A 288 -8.46 -14.63 -20.42
N HIS A 289 -7.16 -14.75 -20.65
CA HIS A 289 -6.44 -16.02 -20.46
C HIS A 289 -6.55 -16.50 -19.01
N PRO A 290 -6.91 -17.78 -18.72
CA PRO A 290 -7.22 -18.26 -17.37
C PRO A 290 -6.11 -17.97 -16.34
N ARG A 291 -4.84 -18.02 -16.76
CA ARG A 291 -3.65 -17.80 -15.91
C ARG A 291 -3.18 -16.34 -15.80
N VAL A 292 -3.99 -15.38 -16.24
CA VAL A 292 -3.69 -13.93 -16.15
C VAL A 292 -4.81 -13.24 -15.41
N TYR A 293 -4.53 -12.35 -14.46
CA TYR A 293 -5.62 -11.64 -13.80
C TYR A 293 -6.36 -10.69 -14.74
N SER A 294 -7.69 -10.63 -14.63
CA SER A 294 -8.53 -9.65 -15.32
C SER A 294 -8.48 -8.30 -14.58
N PHE A 295 -7.27 -7.74 -14.52
CA PHE A 295 -6.94 -6.51 -13.82
C PHE A 295 -6.14 -5.60 -14.74
N LEU A 296 -6.57 -4.34 -14.85
CA LEU A 296 -5.89 -3.33 -15.65
C LEU A 296 -5.69 -2.05 -14.81
N HIS A 297 -4.43 -1.67 -14.61
CA HIS A 297 -4.08 -0.41 -13.97
C HIS A 297 -3.68 0.62 -15.03
N ILE A 298 -4.59 1.55 -15.32
CA ILE A 298 -4.45 2.55 -16.37
C ILE A 298 -4.70 3.96 -15.81
N PRO A 299 -3.64 4.75 -15.53
CA PRO A 299 -3.79 6.08 -14.95
C PRO A 299 -4.33 7.11 -15.93
N VAL A 300 -5.49 7.68 -15.63
CA VAL A 300 -6.06 8.78 -16.42
C VAL A 300 -5.39 10.12 -16.09
N GLN A 301 -4.95 10.29 -14.83
CA GLN A 301 -4.32 11.49 -14.26
C GLN A 301 -5.24 12.70 -14.15
N SER A 302 -5.96 13.08 -15.21
CA SER A 302 -7.03 14.08 -15.22
C SER A 302 -8.03 13.73 -16.31
N ALA A 303 -9.31 14.10 -16.16
CA ALA A 303 -10.27 13.94 -17.24
C ALA A 303 -10.43 15.19 -18.11
N SER A 304 -9.77 16.30 -17.79
CA SER A 304 -9.76 17.50 -18.64
C SER A 304 -8.64 17.41 -19.67
N ASP A 305 -9.00 17.53 -20.95
CA ASP A 305 -8.03 17.54 -22.04
C ASP A 305 -7.07 18.74 -21.95
N ALA A 306 -7.53 19.89 -21.43
CA ALA A 306 -6.68 21.06 -21.20
C ALA A 306 -5.60 20.74 -20.16
N VAL A 307 -6.00 20.16 -19.02
CA VAL A 307 -5.06 19.76 -17.95
C VAL A 307 -4.13 18.64 -18.42
N LEU A 308 -4.63 17.66 -19.17
CA LEU A 308 -3.81 16.58 -19.75
C LEU A 308 -2.73 17.14 -20.69
N ASN A 309 -3.06 18.14 -21.51
CA ASN A 309 -2.10 18.81 -22.37
C ASN A 309 -1.02 19.55 -21.57
N ASP A 310 -1.39 20.27 -20.50
CA ASP A 310 -0.43 20.94 -19.60
C ASP A 310 0.43 19.95 -18.81
N MET A 311 -0.12 18.77 -18.52
CA MET A 311 0.61 17.63 -17.96
C MET A 311 1.58 17.00 -18.98
N LYS A 312 1.49 17.35 -20.27
CA LYS A 312 2.16 16.70 -21.41
C LYS A 312 1.82 15.21 -21.50
N ARG A 313 0.53 14.89 -21.48
CA ARG A 313 0.03 13.54 -21.78
C ARG A 313 -0.29 13.46 -23.27
N GLU A 314 0.06 12.33 -23.89
CA GLU A 314 -0.12 12.09 -25.33
C GLU A 314 -1.48 11.42 -25.62
N TYR A 315 -2.48 11.69 -24.77
CA TYR A 315 -3.82 11.15 -24.90
C TYR A 315 -4.86 12.13 -24.33
N SER A 316 -6.10 11.96 -24.76
CA SER A 316 -7.27 12.68 -24.27
C SER A 316 -8.15 11.80 -23.37
N ARG A 317 -9.13 12.42 -22.71
CA ARG A 317 -10.23 11.74 -22.03
C ARG A 317 -10.87 10.70 -22.95
N ARG A 318 -11.16 11.06 -24.21
CA ARG A 318 -11.80 10.16 -25.18
C ARG A 318 -10.96 8.90 -25.44
N HIS A 319 -9.64 9.01 -25.51
CA HIS A 319 -8.76 7.85 -25.66
C HIS A 319 -8.85 6.92 -24.45
N PHE A 320 -8.83 7.48 -23.24
CA PHE A 320 -9.02 6.70 -22.02
C PHE A 320 -10.39 6.01 -22.01
N GLU A 321 -11.46 6.73 -22.35
CA GLU A 321 -12.81 6.18 -22.39
C GLU A 321 -12.93 5.02 -23.38
N LYS A 322 -12.33 5.15 -24.57
CA LYS A 322 -12.29 4.07 -25.55
C LYS A 322 -11.66 2.79 -24.98
N ILE A 323 -10.58 2.91 -24.21
CA ILE A 323 -9.93 1.76 -23.57
C ILE A 323 -10.84 1.17 -22.49
N ALA A 324 -11.40 2.01 -21.62
CA ALA A 324 -12.25 1.57 -20.53
C ALA A 324 -13.52 0.88 -21.04
N ASP A 325 -14.23 1.49 -21.98
CA ASP A 325 -15.44 0.95 -22.59
C ASP A 325 -15.15 -0.39 -23.28
N TYR A 326 -14.07 -0.47 -24.09
CA TYR A 326 -13.68 -1.70 -24.77
C TYR A 326 -13.34 -2.85 -23.80
N MET A 327 -12.57 -2.55 -22.74
CA MET A 327 -12.19 -3.55 -21.74
C MET A 327 -13.39 -4.03 -20.92
N ILE A 328 -14.31 -3.13 -20.58
CA ILE A 328 -15.55 -3.50 -19.86
C ILE A 328 -16.44 -4.41 -20.71
N GLU A 329 -16.51 -4.17 -22.03
CA GLU A 329 -17.29 -4.97 -22.97
C GLU A 329 -16.66 -6.35 -23.23
N ASN A 330 -15.33 -6.43 -23.35
CA ASN A 330 -14.65 -7.63 -23.86
C ASN A 330 -13.93 -8.48 -22.79
N VAL A 331 -13.74 -7.97 -21.56
CA VAL A 331 -13.10 -8.70 -20.47
C VAL A 331 -14.07 -8.84 -19.29
N PRO A 332 -14.67 -10.03 -19.08
CA PRO A 332 -15.64 -10.25 -18.02
C PRO A 332 -15.09 -9.87 -16.64
N ASN A 333 -15.90 -9.12 -15.87
CA ASN A 333 -15.56 -8.68 -14.53
C ASN A 333 -14.21 -7.96 -14.41
N ILE A 334 -13.76 -7.25 -15.46
CA ILE A 334 -12.51 -6.50 -15.42
C ILE A 334 -12.45 -5.55 -14.22
N TYR A 335 -11.32 -5.58 -13.52
CA TYR A 335 -10.99 -4.65 -12.46
C TYR A 335 -10.10 -3.55 -13.02
N ILE A 336 -10.67 -2.36 -13.22
CA ILE A 336 -9.95 -1.19 -13.72
C ILE A 336 -9.53 -0.32 -12.54
N ALA A 337 -8.22 -0.23 -12.32
CA ALA A 337 -7.60 0.72 -11.39
C ALA A 337 -7.10 1.94 -12.15
N THR A 338 -7.28 3.13 -11.59
CA THR A 338 -6.80 4.37 -12.19
C THR A 338 -6.29 5.35 -11.14
N ASP A 339 -5.45 6.31 -11.55
CA ASP A 339 -4.94 7.39 -10.71
C ASP A 339 -5.45 8.72 -11.22
N MET A 340 -5.74 9.63 -10.29
CA MET A 340 -6.05 11.02 -10.58
C MET A 340 -5.15 11.94 -9.75
N ILE A 341 -4.66 13.00 -10.39
CA ILE A 341 -3.93 14.10 -9.78
C ILE A 341 -4.86 15.31 -9.79
N LEU A 342 -5.35 15.67 -8.61
CA LEU A 342 -6.24 16.82 -8.41
C LEU A 342 -5.43 18.07 -8.07
N ALA A 343 -6.04 19.23 -8.33
CA ALA A 343 -5.45 20.54 -8.06
C ALA A 343 -4.10 20.74 -8.76
N PHE A 344 -3.99 20.22 -9.98
CA PHE A 344 -2.87 20.53 -10.87
C PHE A 344 -2.84 22.05 -11.14
N PRO A 345 -1.68 22.71 -11.30
CA PRO A 345 -1.59 24.17 -11.32
C PRO A 345 -2.51 24.92 -12.29
N THR A 346 -2.92 24.30 -13.39
CA THR A 346 -3.78 24.89 -14.41
C THR A 346 -5.26 24.47 -14.32
N GLU A 347 -5.61 23.57 -13.40
CA GLU A 347 -6.95 23.02 -13.25
C GLU A 347 -7.94 24.06 -12.71
N ASN A 348 -8.96 24.41 -13.50
CA ASN A 348 -10.09 25.24 -13.05
C ASN A 348 -11.26 24.39 -12.51
N GLU A 349 -12.41 25.00 -12.23
CA GLU A 349 -13.56 24.27 -11.66
C GLU A 349 -14.24 23.34 -12.68
N ASP A 350 -14.34 23.77 -13.95
CA ASP A 350 -14.91 22.95 -15.02
C ASP A 350 -14.03 21.72 -15.29
N ASP A 351 -12.70 21.90 -15.28
CA ASP A 351 -11.73 20.80 -15.40
C ASP A 351 -11.87 19.76 -14.28
N PHE A 352 -12.12 20.26 -13.06
CA PHE A 352 -12.36 19.41 -11.90
C PHE A 352 -13.68 18.65 -12.02
N GLU A 353 -14.75 19.31 -12.48
CA GLU A 353 -16.05 18.68 -12.69
C GLU A 353 -16.00 17.62 -13.80
N GLU A 354 -15.24 17.83 -14.88
CA GLU A 354 -14.99 16.80 -15.89
C GLU A 354 -14.37 15.52 -15.28
N SER A 355 -13.45 15.71 -14.32
CA SER A 355 -12.83 14.60 -13.58
C SER A 355 -13.84 13.89 -12.68
N MET A 356 -14.71 14.64 -12.00
CA MET A 356 -15.81 14.06 -11.22
C MET A 356 -16.77 13.26 -12.09
N ASP A 357 -17.13 13.77 -13.26
CA ASP A 357 -18.00 13.10 -14.23
C ASP A 357 -17.45 11.77 -14.72
N LEU A 358 -16.16 11.71 -15.04
CA LEU A 358 -15.52 10.47 -15.45
C LEU A 358 -15.63 9.40 -14.35
N VAL A 359 -15.41 9.79 -13.09
CA VAL A 359 -15.52 8.89 -11.94
C VAL A 359 -16.97 8.47 -11.69
N ARG A 360 -17.95 9.37 -11.86
CA ARG A 360 -19.39 9.04 -11.79
C ARG A 360 -19.80 8.04 -12.87
N LYS A 361 -19.27 8.18 -14.10
CA LYS A 361 -19.55 7.32 -15.25
C LYS A 361 -19.08 5.88 -14.99
N TYR A 362 -17.81 5.70 -14.69
CA TYR A 362 -17.20 4.36 -14.62
C TYR A 362 -17.26 3.70 -13.25
N LYS A 363 -17.44 4.48 -12.16
CA LYS A 363 -17.47 3.97 -10.79
C LYS A 363 -16.32 3.00 -10.51
N PHE A 364 -15.09 3.48 -10.72
CA PHE A 364 -13.90 2.64 -10.70
C PHE A 364 -13.77 1.83 -9.41
N PRO A 365 -13.43 0.53 -9.49
CA PRO A 365 -13.10 -0.25 -8.32
C PRO A 365 -11.74 0.11 -7.72
N SER A 366 -10.88 0.91 -8.33
CA SER A 366 -9.75 1.46 -7.59
C SER A 366 -9.41 2.82 -8.14
N LEU A 367 -9.45 3.82 -7.28
CA LEU A 367 -9.12 5.20 -7.62
C LEU A 367 -8.05 5.71 -6.67
N PHE A 368 -6.84 5.90 -7.18
CA PHE A 368 -5.75 6.53 -6.46
C PHE A 368 -5.89 8.05 -6.59
N ILE A 369 -6.54 8.66 -5.59
CA ILE A 369 -6.74 10.12 -5.52
C ILE A 369 -5.49 10.75 -4.91
N ASN A 370 -4.74 11.51 -5.72
CA ASN A 370 -3.55 12.22 -5.29
C ASN A 370 -3.75 13.72 -5.45
N GLN A 371 -3.37 14.49 -4.44
CA GLN A 371 -3.24 15.94 -4.60
C GLN A 371 -1.91 16.24 -5.32
N TYR A 372 -1.89 17.23 -6.21
CA TYR A 372 -0.65 17.70 -6.81
C TYR A 372 0.30 18.28 -5.76
N TYR A 373 1.56 17.88 -5.87
CA TYR A 373 2.68 18.43 -5.10
C TYR A 373 3.79 18.85 -6.06
N PRO A 374 4.29 20.10 -5.96
CA PRO A 374 5.41 20.54 -6.77
C PRO A 374 6.65 19.74 -6.40
N ARG A 375 7.30 19.16 -7.41
CA ARG A 375 8.54 18.40 -7.24
C ARG A 375 9.71 19.19 -7.83
N SER A 376 10.73 19.46 -7.03
CA SER A 376 11.91 20.22 -7.48
C SER A 376 12.50 19.68 -8.80
N GLY A 377 12.84 20.57 -9.73
CA GLY A 377 13.38 20.22 -11.05
C GLY A 377 12.34 19.86 -12.12
N THR A 378 11.05 19.72 -11.77
CA THR A 378 10.00 19.44 -12.77
C THR A 378 9.45 20.73 -13.38
N PRO A 379 9.02 20.74 -14.66
CA PRO A 379 8.41 21.92 -15.28
C PRO A 379 7.21 22.47 -14.51
N ALA A 380 6.32 21.60 -14.02
CA ALA A 380 5.12 21.99 -13.28
C ALA A 380 5.42 22.62 -11.91
N ALA A 381 6.60 22.37 -11.33
CA ALA A 381 6.99 23.00 -10.07
C ALA A 381 7.22 24.52 -10.18
N ARG A 382 7.38 25.04 -11.41
CA ARG A 382 7.51 26.48 -11.69
C ARG A 382 6.16 27.17 -11.94
N MET A 383 5.08 26.40 -12.05
CA MET A 383 3.74 26.94 -12.27
C MET A 383 3.14 27.48 -10.96
N ARG A 384 2.21 28.43 -11.07
CA ARG A 384 1.50 28.97 -9.90
C ARG A 384 0.60 27.89 -9.30
N LYS A 385 0.85 27.52 -8.04
CA LYS A 385 0.06 26.51 -7.34
C LYS A 385 -1.36 26.99 -7.08
N ILE A 386 -2.33 26.09 -7.20
CA ILE A 386 -3.67 26.27 -6.63
C ILE A 386 -3.57 26.37 -5.11
N ASP A 387 -4.44 27.20 -4.52
CA ASP A 387 -4.48 27.41 -3.08
C ASP A 387 -4.66 26.07 -2.33
N THR A 388 -4.06 25.97 -1.15
CA THR A 388 -4.05 24.71 -0.40
C THR A 388 -5.43 24.37 0.17
N VAL A 389 -6.27 25.36 0.49
CA VAL A 389 -7.66 25.14 0.91
C VAL A 389 -8.45 24.56 -0.25
N GLU A 390 -8.31 25.14 -1.44
CA GLU A 390 -9.00 24.67 -2.64
C GLU A 390 -8.54 23.26 -3.06
N ALA A 391 -7.23 23.00 -3.01
CA ALA A 391 -6.69 21.67 -3.30
C ALA A 391 -7.23 20.59 -2.35
N ARG A 392 -7.38 20.92 -1.07
CA ARG A 392 -8.00 20.03 -0.07
C ARG A 392 -9.49 19.84 -0.32
N ARG A 393 -10.22 20.90 -0.69
CA ARG A 393 -11.65 20.83 -1.04
C ARG A 393 -11.89 19.86 -2.19
N ARG A 394 -11.16 19.98 -3.30
CA ARG A 394 -11.26 19.08 -4.46
C ARG A 394 -10.94 17.63 -4.11
N THR A 395 -9.88 17.43 -3.34
CA THR A 395 -9.48 16.09 -2.87
C THR A 395 -10.55 15.45 -1.97
N ALA A 396 -11.18 16.24 -1.10
CA ALA A 396 -12.27 15.79 -0.24
C ALA A 396 -13.52 15.44 -1.04
N LEU A 397 -13.91 16.27 -2.02
CA LEU A 397 -15.08 16.01 -2.87
C LEU A 397 -14.91 14.77 -3.74
N MET A 398 -13.75 14.58 -4.38
CA MET A 398 -13.47 13.36 -5.13
C MET A 398 -13.47 12.12 -4.23
N SER A 399 -12.95 12.27 -3.00
CA SER A 399 -12.97 11.22 -1.98
C SER A 399 -14.40 10.85 -1.55
N GLU A 400 -15.25 11.85 -1.33
CA GLU A 400 -16.66 11.66 -1.02
C GLU A 400 -17.41 10.97 -2.17
N LEU A 401 -17.20 11.44 -3.40
CA LEU A 401 -17.74 10.80 -4.59
C LEU A 401 -17.29 9.35 -4.68
N PHE A 402 -16.00 9.08 -4.54
CA PHE A 402 -15.50 7.71 -4.55
C PHE A 402 -16.19 6.89 -3.47
N ARG A 403 -16.33 7.41 -2.23
CA ARG A 403 -17.03 6.74 -1.12
C ARG A 403 -18.49 6.44 -1.43
N SER A 404 -19.19 7.29 -2.17
CA SER A 404 -20.63 7.21 -2.42
C SER A 404 -21.10 5.98 -3.21
N TYR A 405 -20.22 5.33 -3.98
CA TYR A 405 -20.57 4.13 -4.75
C TYR A 405 -19.72 2.93 -4.32
N THR A 406 -20.22 1.70 -4.53
CA THR A 406 -19.43 0.48 -4.29
C THR A 406 -19.64 -0.51 -5.42
N ARG A 407 -18.58 -1.23 -5.81
CA ARG A 407 -18.67 -2.43 -6.67
C ARG A 407 -19.14 -3.66 -5.88
N TYR A 408 -19.18 -3.59 -4.55
CA TYR A 408 -19.49 -4.69 -3.66
C TYR A 408 -20.76 -4.36 -2.87
N PRO A 409 -21.94 -4.39 -3.52
CA PRO A 409 -23.20 -4.34 -2.80
C PRO A 409 -23.36 -5.59 -1.91
N GLU A 410 -24.21 -5.48 -0.89
CA GLU A 410 -24.52 -6.61 0.00
C GLU A 410 -25.09 -7.83 -0.74
N SER A 411 -25.65 -7.62 -1.93
CA SER A 411 -26.14 -8.72 -2.79
C SER A 411 -25.05 -9.70 -3.22
N ARG A 412 -23.76 -9.38 -3.04
CA ARG A 412 -22.65 -10.31 -3.28
C ARG A 412 -22.44 -11.33 -2.16
N ILE A 413 -23.07 -11.13 -1.00
CA ILE A 413 -23.03 -12.10 0.10
C ILE A 413 -23.68 -13.41 -0.38
N GLY A 414 -23.02 -14.53 -0.15
CA GLY A 414 -23.37 -15.85 -0.67
C GLY A 414 -22.75 -16.20 -2.03
N GLU A 415 -22.10 -15.25 -2.71
CA GLU A 415 -21.34 -15.57 -3.92
C GLU A 415 -20.17 -16.51 -3.60
N ILE A 416 -19.89 -17.44 -4.52
CA ILE A 416 -18.77 -18.38 -4.41
C ILE A 416 -17.67 -17.95 -5.37
N HIS A 417 -16.44 -17.85 -4.84
CA HIS A 417 -15.25 -17.48 -5.59
C HIS A 417 -14.14 -18.49 -5.36
N ASP A 418 -13.36 -18.78 -6.39
CA ASP A 418 -12.06 -19.43 -6.24
C ASP A 418 -11.01 -18.33 -6.03
N VAL A 419 -10.17 -18.46 -5.00
CA VAL A 419 -9.16 -17.46 -4.62
C VAL A 419 -7.80 -18.09 -4.39
N LEU A 420 -6.75 -17.46 -4.90
CA LEU A 420 -5.36 -17.84 -4.65
C LEU A 420 -4.83 -17.05 -3.46
N VAL A 421 -4.49 -17.74 -2.36
CA VAL A 421 -4.02 -17.09 -1.13
C VAL A 421 -2.51 -16.96 -1.16
N THR A 422 -1.98 -15.74 -1.20
CA THR A 422 -0.52 -15.51 -1.29
C THR A 422 0.03 -14.61 -0.19
N GLU A 423 -0.80 -13.87 0.54
CA GLU A 423 -0.32 -12.96 1.57
C GLU A 423 -1.03 -13.19 2.91
N ILE A 424 -0.42 -12.70 3.98
CA ILE A 424 -1.03 -12.63 5.31
C ILE A 424 -1.45 -11.18 5.55
N ALA A 425 -2.68 -10.96 5.99
CA ALA A 425 -3.20 -9.64 6.27
C ALA A 425 -2.50 -9.00 7.49
N ALA A 426 -2.60 -7.68 7.60
CA ALA A 426 -2.00 -6.92 8.69
C ALA A 426 -2.50 -7.32 10.09
N ASP A 427 -3.71 -7.89 10.18
CA ASP A 427 -4.29 -8.42 11.42
C ASP A 427 -3.61 -9.71 11.90
N LYS A 428 -2.80 -10.36 11.06
CA LYS A 428 -2.09 -11.63 11.29
C LYS A 428 -3.00 -12.81 11.63
N VAL A 429 -4.30 -12.69 11.39
CA VAL A 429 -5.30 -13.76 11.60
C VAL A 429 -6.03 -14.13 10.31
N SER A 430 -5.89 -13.31 9.27
CA SER A 430 -6.48 -13.56 7.95
C SER A 430 -5.40 -13.75 6.88
N GLY A 431 -5.60 -14.72 6.00
CA GLY A 431 -4.95 -14.79 4.69
C GLY A 431 -5.61 -13.83 3.71
N VAL A 432 -4.84 -13.38 2.72
CA VAL A 432 -5.31 -12.53 1.62
C VAL A 432 -5.25 -13.35 0.34
N GLY A 433 -6.43 -13.62 -0.22
CA GLY A 433 -6.60 -14.27 -1.50
C GLY A 433 -7.06 -13.32 -2.59
N HIS A 434 -6.69 -13.63 -3.82
CA HIS A 434 -7.14 -12.91 -5.02
C HIS A 434 -7.92 -13.85 -5.93
N ASN A 435 -9.11 -13.42 -6.37
CA ASN A 435 -9.85 -14.11 -7.42
C ASN A 435 -9.32 -13.73 -8.82
N LYS A 436 -9.97 -14.25 -9.86
CA LYS A 436 -9.63 -13.96 -11.27
C LYS A 436 -9.57 -12.45 -11.60
N SER A 437 -10.45 -11.65 -11.04
CA SER A 437 -10.49 -10.20 -11.23
C SER A 437 -9.50 -9.44 -10.33
N TYR A 438 -8.62 -10.15 -9.62
CA TYR A 438 -7.69 -9.61 -8.64
C TYR A 438 -8.39 -8.89 -7.48
N GLU A 439 -9.63 -9.28 -7.18
CA GLU A 439 -10.34 -8.76 -6.01
C GLU A 439 -9.75 -9.36 -4.74
N GLN A 440 -9.46 -8.50 -3.77
CA GLN A 440 -8.92 -8.93 -2.49
C GLN A 440 -10.02 -9.54 -1.62
N ILE A 441 -9.87 -10.82 -1.29
CA ILE A 441 -10.78 -11.58 -0.42
C ILE A 441 -9.98 -12.08 0.79
N LEU A 442 -10.44 -11.73 1.99
CA LEU A 442 -9.88 -12.25 3.23
C LEU A 442 -10.49 -13.58 3.59
N VAL A 443 -9.62 -14.48 4.03
CA VAL A 443 -10.00 -15.82 4.49
C VAL A 443 -9.31 -16.06 5.84
N PRO A 444 -9.99 -16.63 6.85
CA PRO A 444 -9.35 -16.99 8.11
C PRO A 444 -8.09 -17.85 7.87
N LEU A 445 -7.00 -17.58 8.59
CA LEU A 445 -5.74 -18.33 8.41
C LEU A 445 -5.91 -19.82 8.71
N ASP A 446 -6.74 -20.17 9.69
CA ASP A 446 -7.04 -21.57 10.04
C ASP A 446 -7.74 -22.33 8.89
N ASP A 447 -8.41 -21.59 8.00
CA ASP A 447 -9.16 -22.12 6.87
C ASP A 447 -8.38 -22.04 5.54
N CYS A 448 -7.16 -21.51 5.51
CA CYS A 448 -6.41 -21.36 4.27
C CYS A 448 -4.97 -21.86 4.37
N LYS A 449 -4.41 -22.17 3.20
CA LYS A 449 -3.00 -22.51 3.05
C LYS A 449 -2.38 -21.58 2.02
N MET A 450 -1.22 -21.03 2.37
CA MET A 450 -0.49 -20.13 1.49
C MET A 450 -0.07 -20.86 0.20
N GLY A 451 -0.28 -20.22 -0.92
CA GLY A 451 0.06 -20.69 -2.27
C GLY A 451 -0.95 -21.65 -2.89
N GLU A 452 -2.14 -21.82 -2.29
CA GLU A 452 -3.20 -22.69 -2.80
C GLU A 452 -4.44 -21.91 -3.25
N TRP A 453 -5.10 -22.46 -4.27
CA TRP A 453 -6.46 -22.06 -4.63
C TRP A 453 -7.45 -22.68 -3.68
N ILE A 454 -8.32 -21.86 -3.10
CA ILE A 454 -9.40 -22.29 -2.25
C ILE A 454 -10.72 -21.72 -2.73
N ARG A 455 -11.78 -22.52 -2.59
CA ARG A 455 -13.14 -22.09 -2.88
C ARG A 455 -13.77 -21.51 -1.63
N VAL A 456 -14.28 -20.30 -1.74
CA VAL A 456 -14.79 -19.53 -0.61
C VAL A 456 -16.15 -18.92 -0.92
N GLU A 457 -17.00 -18.83 0.10
CA GLU A 457 -18.29 -18.15 0.03
C GLU A 457 -18.19 -16.81 0.74
N ILE A 458 -18.61 -15.73 0.07
CA ILE A 458 -18.56 -14.38 0.64
C ILE A 458 -19.58 -14.25 1.77
N THR A 459 -19.12 -13.97 2.99
CA THR A 459 -20.00 -13.78 4.16
C THR A 459 -20.12 -12.32 4.58
N GLY A 460 -19.29 -11.42 4.03
CA GLY A 460 -19.36 -10.00 4.33
C GLY A 460 -18.59 -9.14 3.33
N VAL A 461 -19.14 -7.97 3.04
CA VAL A 461 -18.54 -6.95 2.17
C VAL A 461 -18.30 -5.68 2.97
N THR A 462 -17.15 -5.06 2.78
CA THR A 462 -16.88 -3.74 3.36
C THR A 462 -15.96 -2.96 2.45
N LYS A 463 -16.09 -1.64 2.54
CA LYS A 463 -15.26 -0.70 1.82
C LYS A 463 -14.17 -0.19 2.75
N PHE A 464 -12.96 -0.73 2.60
CA PHE A 464 -11.84 -0.27 3.40
C PHE A 464 -11.22 1.01 2.82
N THR A 465 -10.82 1.92 3.69
CA THR A 465 -10.02 3.09 3.33
C THR A 465 -8.72 3.01 4.12
N GLN A 466 -7.58 2.84 3.44
CA GLN A 466 -6.30 2.90 4.12
C GLN A 466 -5.90 4.38 4.27
N LEU A 467 -6.12 4.91 5.47
CA LEU A 467 -5.61 6.23 5.89
C LEU A 467 -4.16 6.05 6.32
N ASN A 468 -3.21 6.67 5.63
CA ASN A 468 -1.85 6.76 6.14
C ASN A 468 -1.82 7.74 7.33
N SER A 469 -1.00 7.44 8.34
CA SER A 469 -0.99 8.03 9.70
C SER A 469 -0.79 9.55 9.83
N LYS A 470 -0.70 10.29 8.72
CA LYS A 470 -0.87 11.73 8.65
C LYS A 470 -1.65 12.04 7.37
N ASN A 471 -2.88 12.57 7.53
CA ASN A 471 -3.81 13.01 6.49
C ASN A 471 -3.13 13.52 5.22
N LEU A 472 -2.84 12.65 4.24
CA LEU A 472 -2.52 13.04 2.86
C LEU A 472 -2.37 11.91 1.82
N LEU A 473 -2.76 10.68 2.14
CA LEU A 473 -3.03 9.65 1.14
C LEU A 473 -4.22 8.81 1.62
N LEU A 474 -5.33 8.88 0.90
CA LEU A 474 -6.37 7.86 0.97
C LEU A 474 -6.09 6.87 -0.16
N ILE A 475 -5.66 5.67 0.20
CA ILE A 475 -5.67 4.54 -0.73
C ILE A 475 -7.01 3.86 -0.54
N TYR A 476 -7.82 3.83 -1.60
CA TYR A 476 -9.07 3.10 -1.61
C TYR A 476 -8.85 1.73 -2.24
N LEU A 477 -8.81 0.70 -1.41
CA LEU A 477 -8.77 -0.70 -1.84
C LEU A 477 -10.06 -1.35 -1.37
N TYR A 478 -10.68 -2.13 -2.25
CA TYR A 478 -11.80 -2.96 -1.84
C TYR A 478 -11.29 -4.21 -1.15
N LYS A 479 -11.96 -4.57 -0.05
CA LYS A 479 -11.63 -5.73 0.75
C LYS A 479 -12.92 -6.50 0.97
N ILE A 480 -13.10 -7.60 0.26
CA ILE A 480 -14.14 -8.56 0.64
C ILE A 480 -13.62 -9.27 1.89
N THR A 481 -14.30 -9.08 3.02
CA THR A 481 -13.61 -9.12 4.32
C THR A 481 -13.76 -10.42 5.07
N ILE A 482 -14.74 -11.26 4.74
CA ILE A 482 -14.81 -12.58 5.34
C ILE A 482 -15.40 -13.52 4.31
N ALA A 483 -14.68 -14.58 4.00
CA ALA A 483 -15.21 -15.71 3.29
C ALA A 483 -14.86 -16.97 4.08
N ARG A 484 -15.80 -17.90 4.18
CA ARG A 484 -15.54 -19.22 4.79
C ARG A 484 -15.07 -20.18 3.70
N LYS A 485 -14.08 -21.01 4.00
CA LYS A 485 -13.68 -22.08 3.08
C LYS A 485 -14.83 -23.08 2.96
N LEU A 486 -15.17 -23.43 1.73
CA LEU A 486 -16.11 -24.51 1.47
C LEU A 486 -15.40 -25.87 1.54
N PRO A 487 -16.04 -26.91 2.11
CA PRO A 487 -15.49 -28.25 2.10
C PRO A 487 -15.25 -28.73 0.66
N THR A 488 -14.11 -29.37 0.43
CA THR A 488 -13.75 -29.90 -0.88
C THR A 488 -14.69 -31.06 -1.23
N ILE A 489 -15.69 -30.80 -2.07
CA ILE A 489 -16.58 -31.84 -2.57
C ILE A 489 -15.79 -32.65 -3.60
N SER A 490 -15.46 -33.91 -3.29
CA SER A 490 -14.99 -34.87 -4.29
C SER A 490 -16.07 -35.01 -5.36
N ALA A 491 -15.69 -34.85 -6.62
CA ALA A 491 -16.60 -34.95 -7.75
C ALA A 491 -17.16 -36.37 -7.89
N ASP A 492 -18.27 -36.66 -7.21
CA ASP A 492 -19.16 -37.79 -7.51
C ASP A 492 -20.52 -37.59 -6.83
N THR A 493 -21.38 -36.79 -7.47
CA THR A 493 -22.85 -36.98 -7.62
C THR A 493 -23.49 -35.68 -8.13
N ARG A 494 -23.78 -35.63 -9.43
CA ARG A 494 -24.76 -34.68 -9.99
C ARG A 494 -26.13 -35.35 -9.94
N GLN A 495 -27.03 -34.85 -9.12
CA GLN A 495 -28.47 -35.00 -9.34
C GLN A 495 -29.18 -33.65 -9.19
N SER A 496 -30.11 -33.44 -10.11
CA SER A 496 -30.86 -32.24 -10.41
C SER A 496 -32.10 -32.06 -9.54
N SER A 497 -32.33 -30.84 -9.05
CA SER A 497 -33.64 -30.24 -8.78
C SER A 497 -33.35 -28.78 -8.40
N GLY A 498 -33.85 -27.75 -9.09
CA GLY A 498 -35.26 -27.41 -9.28
C GLY A 498 -35.42 -26.00 -8.68
N ALA A 499 -35.68 -25.02 -9.53
CA ALA A 499 -35.66 -23.58 -9.23
C ALA A 499 -36.81 -23.13 -8.33
N GLU A 500 -36.59 -22.09 -7.50
CA GLU A 500 -37.61 -21.16 -7.05
C GLU A 500 -36.97 -19.79 -6.69
N GLU A 501 -37.41 -18.72 -7.37
CA GLU A 501 -37.08 -17.32 -7.10
C GLU A 501 -37.93 -16.74 -5.96
N PRO A 502 -37.40 -15.82 -5.12
CA PRO A 502 -38.24 -14.91 -4.35
C PRO A 502 -38.26 -13.48 -4.91
N ARG A 503 -39.50 -13.04 -5.10
CA ARG A 503 -40.07 -11.77 -5.58
C ARG A 503 -39.48 -10.46 -5.02
N MET A 504 -39.50 -9.44 -5.89
CA MET A 504 -39.28 -8.02 -5.63
C MET A 504 -40.17 -7.43 -4.52
N ILE A 505 -39.60 -6.55 -3.70
CA ILE A 505 -40.33 -5.54 -2.91
C ILE A 505 -39.69 -4.16 -3.16
N SER A 506 -40.56 -3.14 -3.22
CA SER A 506 -40.46 -1.85 -3.90
C SER A 506 -39.63 -0.73 -3.23
N ARG A 507 -39.01 0.09 -4.11
CA ARG A 507 -38.58 1.51 -4.01
C ARG A 507 -39.15 2.37 -2.87
N TRP A 508 -38.28 3.13 -2.17
CA TRP A 508 -38.61 4.41 -1.51
C TRP A 508 -37.45 5.42 -1.54
N LYS A 509 -37.79 6.72 -1.54
CA LYS A 509 -36.95 7.91 -1.83
C LYS A 509 -36.30 8.54 -0.56
N SER A 510 -35.29 9.38 -0.83
CA SER A 510 -34.40 10.18 0.03
C SER A 510 -35.01 11.14 1.08
N GLY A 511 -34.25 11.44 2.16
CA GLY A 511 -34.38 12.70 2.94
C GLY A 511 -33.79 12.68 4.39
N ASP A 512 -33.10 13.76 4.76
CA ASP A 512 -32.22 14.07 5.91
C ASP A 512 -32.70 13.90 7.39
N SER A 513 -31.68 13.98 8.28
CA SER A 513 -31.63 14.28 9.75
C SER A 513 -31.43 13.11 10.73
N LYS A 514 -30.52 13.26 11.71
CA LYS A 514 -30.20 12.26 12.78
C LYS A 514 -31.46 11.88 13.58
N VAL A 515 -32.16 10.84 13.15
CA VAL A 515 -33.38 10.33 13.80
C VAL A 515 -33.00 9.61 15.10
N ARG A 516 -33.48 10.12 16.24
CA ARG A 516 -33.31 9.47 17.55
C ARG A 516 -34.26 8.26 17.65
N LEU A 517 -33.71 7.05 17.74
CA LEU A 517 -34.50 5.82 17.82
C LEU A 517 -35.27 5.69 19.13
N ARG A 518 -36.55 5.30 19.02
CA ARG A 518 -37.42 4.96 20.15
C ARG A 518 -38.04 3.57 19.92
N ASP A 519 -38.30 2.84 20.98
CA ASP A 519 -39.03 1.57 20.92
C ASP A 519 -40.56 1.77 20.87
N CYS A 520 -41.30 0.65 20.79
CA CYS A 520 -42.76 0.64 20.72
C CYS A 520 -43.45 1.25 21.95
N ASP A 521 -42.76 1.34 23.09
CA ASP A 521 -43.25 1.94 24.33
C ASP A 521 -42.87 3.44 24.42
N GLY A 522 -42.20 3.98 23.38
CA GLY A 522 -41.77 5.37 23.28
C GLY A 522 -40.48 5.70 24.05
N PHE A 523 -39.75 4.70 24.56
CA PHE A 523 -38.46 4.89 25.23
C PHE A 523 -37.35 5.08 24.20
N ARG A 524 -36.45 6.04 24.45
CA ARG A 524 -35.26 6.22 23.62
C ARG A 524 -34.31 5.06 23.85
N ILE A 525 -33.90 4.41 22.75
CA ILE A 525 -32.96 3.29 22.80
C ILE A 525 -31.55 3.84 22.98
N ARG A 526 -30.85 3.29 23.97
CA ARG A 526 -29.48 3.67 24.34
C ARG A 526 -28.59 2.46 24.51
N ALA A 527 -27.30 2.70 24.46
CA ALA A 527 -26.28 1.69 24.71
C ALA A 527 -25.19 2.26 25.62
N ALA A 528 -24.59 1.41 26.46
CA ALA A 528 -23.47 1.78 27.31
C ALA A 528 -22.48 0.64 27.46
N ALA A 529 -21.22 0.99 27.67
CA ALA A 529 -20.12 0.05 27.85
C ALA A 529 -19.55 0.14 29.27
N VAL A 530 -19.51 -0.98 29.98
CA VAL A 530 -18.67 -1.12 31.17
C VAL A 530 -17.41 -1.85 30.78
N VAL A 531 -16.29 -1.12 30.84
CA VAL A 531 -15.00 -1.62 30.41
C VAL A 531 -14.13 -1.91 31.61
N VAL A 532 -13.58 -3.12 31.64
CA VAL A 532 -12.65 -3.56 32.69
C VAL A 532 -11.25 -3.82 32.14
N LYS A 533 -10.24 -3.55 32.98
CA LYS A 533 -8.83 -3.85 32.75
C LYS A 533 -8.27 -4.65 33.92
N GLY A 534 -7.65 -5.80 33.64
CA GLY A 534 -7.14 -6.73 34.66
C GLY A 534 -8.16 -7.82 35.05
N THR A 535 -7.76 -8.69 35.98
CA THR A 535 -8.56 -9.86 36.44
C THR A 535 -8.56 -9.96 37.95
N GLY A 536 -9.68 -10.39 38.55
CA GLY A 536 -9.80 -10.57 40.00
C GLY A 536 -10.04 -9.27 40.78
N LYS A 537 -9.65 -9.22 42.06
CA LYS A 537 -9.90 -8.07 42.95
C LYS A 537 -9.13 -6.80 42.57
N GLU A 538 -8.17 -6.89 41.65
CA GLU A 538 -7.38 -5.76 41.14
C GLU A 538 -7.93 -5.21 39.81
N ALA A 539 -9.09 -5.68 39.36
CA ALA A 539 -9.71 -5.17 38.13
C ALA A 539 -10.09 -3.69 38.27
N LEU A 540 -9.74 -2.91 37.25
CA LEU A 540 -10.08 -1.50 37.14
C LEU A 540 -11.26 -1.30 36.19
N VAL A 541 -12.15 -0.37 36.51
CA VAL A 541 -13.27 0.05 35.67
C VAL A 541 -13.02 1.43 35.07
N LEU A 542 -13.42 1.60 33.81
CA LEU A 542 -13.32 2.85 33.07
C LEU A 542 -14.53 3.75 33.32
N LEU A 543 -14.28 5.01 33.68
CA LEU A 543 -15.29 6.06 33.75
C LEU A 543 -14.88 7.28 32.92
N VAL A 544 -15.87 8.02 32.43
CA VAL A 544 -15.70 9.29 31.71
C VAL A 544 -16.42 10.43 32.42
N SER A 545 -15.94 11.66 32.28
CA SER A 545 -16.63 12.84 32.80
C SER A 545 -17.93 13.10 32.00
N GLY A 546 -19.03 13.42 32.67
CA GLY A 546 -20.38 13.54 32.08
C GLY A 546 -20.71 14.92 31.48
N GLY A 547 -19.72 15.79 31.29
CA GLY A 547 -19.85 17.16 30.74
C GLY A 547 -18.61 18.03 30.99
N LYS A 548 -18.58 19.25 30.42
CA LYS A 548 -17.43 20.19 30.46
C LYS A 548 -16.96 20.59 31.87
N ASP A 549 -17.81 20.50 32.87
CA ASP A 549 -17.50 20.94 34.24
C ASP A 549 -16.84 19.85 35.11
N GLY A 550 -16.53 18.65 34.57
CA GLY A 550 -15.65 17.65 35.22
C GLY A 550 -16.17 16.91 36.48
N ASP A 551 -17.21 17.42 37.15
CA ASP A 551 -17.61 16.96 38.50
C ASP A 551 -18.48 15.69 38.56
N LYS A 552 -18.82 15.07 37.42
CA LYS A 552 -19.70 13.89 37.37
C LYS A 552 -19.06 12.80 36.55
N TRP A 553 -18.90 11.61 37.13
CA TRP A 553 -18.36 10.45 36.45
C TRP A 553 -19.48 9.49 36.07
N VAL A 554 -19.44 9.01 34.83
CA VAL A 554 -20.41 8.08 34.25
C VAL A 554 -19.68 7.01 33.45
N ILE A 555 -20.36 5.90 33.21
CA ILE A 555 -19.89 4.93 32.20
C ILE A 555 -20.14 5.51 30.80
N PRO A 556 -19.28 5.21 29.83
CA PRO A 556 -19.46 5.70 28.48
C PRO A 556 -20.71 5.12 27.82
N GLY A 557 -21.49 5.96 27.14
CA GLY A 557 -22.70 5.51 26.46
C GLY A 557 -23.69 6.58 26.02
N GLY A 558 -24.33 6.35 24.88
CA GLY A 558 -25.22 7.30 24.22
C GLY A 558 -26.46 6.68 23.61
N GLY A 559 -26.98 7.32 22.57
CA GLY A 559 -28.18 6.87 21.86
C GLY A 559 -27.83 5.95 20.70
N VAL A 560 -28.69 4.97 20.41
CA VAL A 560 -28.53 4.13 19.23
C VAL A 560 -29.01 4.90 17.99
N GLU A 561 -28.18 4.96 16.96
CA GLU A 561 -28.48 5.57 15.65
C GLU A 561 -29.20 4.58 14.71
N LYS A 562 -29.82 5.11 13.63
CA LYS A 562 -30.78 4.38 12.77
C LYS A 562 -30.21 3.13 12.08
N ASP A 563 -28.89 3.07 11.91
CA ASP A 563 -28.18 2.05 11.14
C ASP A 563 -27.11 1.30 11.98
N GLU A 564 -27.24 1.30 13.31
CA GLU A 564 -26.34 0.55 14.20
C GLU A 564 -27.14 -0.29 15.21
N CYS A 565 -26.59 -1.43 15.62
CA CYS A 565 -27.12 -2.20 16.75
C CYS A 565 -26.64 -1.59 18.08
N ALA A 566 -27.28 -1.97 19.19
CA ALA A 566 -26.92 -1.42 20.50
C ALA A 566 -25.49 -1.78 20.95
N GLU A 567 -24.92 -2.88 20.44
CA GLU A 567 -23.53 -3.22 20.75
C GLU A 567 -22.55 -2.32 20.00
N GLU A 568 -22.80 -2.06 18.72
CA GLU A 568 -22.02 -1.12 17.90
C GLU A 568 -22.10 0.30 18.47
N ALA A 569 -23.28 0.73 18.91
CA ALA A 569 -23.46 1.99 19.60
C ALA A 569 -22.62 2.08 20.90
N ALA A 570 -22.51 0.98 21.66
CA ALA A 570 -21.67 0.96 22.86
C ALA A 570 -20.17 1.09 22.52
N HIS A 571 -19.71 0.45 21.43
CA HIS A 571 -18.32 0.57 20.96
C HIS A 571 -18.00 1.96 20.40
N ARG A 572 -18.93 2.55 19.65
CA ARG A 572 -18.79 3.91 19.11
C ARG A 572 -18.67 4.93 20.23
N GLU A 573 -19.60 4.92 21.17
CA GLU A 573 -19.61 5.85 22.31
C GLU A 573 -18.39 5.64 23.22
N LEU A 574 -17.93 4.39 23.41
CA LEU A 574 -16.70 4.12 24.14
C LEU A 574 -15.46 4.74 23.46
N LEU A 575 -15.39 4.67 22.13
CA LEU A 575 -14.30 5.26 21.37
C LEU A 575 -14.36 6.79 21.37
N GLU A 576 -15.55 7.36 21.17
CA GLU A 576 -15.79 8.81 21.12
C GLU A 576 -15.58 9.47 22.49
N GLU A 577 -16.13 8.88 23.57
CA GLU A 577 -16.14 9.50 24.89
C GLU A 577 -14.85 9.18 25.70
N ALA A 578 -14.23 8.02 25.48
CA ALA A 578 -13.10 7.54 26.28
C ALA A 578 -11.83 7.22 25.47
N GLY A 579 -11.89 7.15 24.14
CA GLY A 579 -10.73 6.78 23.33
C GLY A 579 -10.25 5.36 23.59
N VAL A 580 -11.15 4.44 23.93
CA VAL A 580 -10.83 3.04 24.25
C VAL A 580 -11.45 2.12 23.22
N ARG A 581 -10.70 1.15 22.74
CA ARG A 581 -11.24 0.00 21.99
C ARG A 581 -11.28 -1.20 22.91
N ALA A 582 -12.40 -1.90 22.93
CA ALA A 582 -12.60 -3.05 23.79
C ALA A 582 -13.16 -4.24 23.01
N LYS A 583 -13.11 -5.43 23.61
CA LYS A 583 -13.81 -6.62 23.12
C LYS A 583 -15.04 -6.87 23.98
N THR A 584 -16.20 -7.07 23.37
CA THR A 584 -17.40 -7.43 24.12
C THR A 584 -17.23 -8.82 24.73
N VAL A 585 -17.51 -8.92 26.03
CA VAL A 585 -17.54 -10.19 26.75
C VAL A 585 -18.97 -10.73 26.79
N LYS A 586 -19.92 -9.92 27.27
CA LYS A 586 -21.33 -10.30 27.39
C LYS A 586 -22.25 -9.08 27.54
N LEU A 587 -23.52 -9.24 27.16
CA LEU A 587 -24.59 -8.33 27.54
C LEU A 587 -24.91 -8.50 29.03
N LEU A 588 -24.85 -7.43 29.80
CA LEU A 588 -25.18 -7.46 31.23
C LEU A 588 -26.69 -7.39 31.46
N GLY A 589 -27.39 -6.60 30.65
CA GLY A 589 -28.83 -6.48 30.70
C GLY A 589 -29.34 -5.23 29.99
N THR A 590 -30.65 -5.03 30.05
CA THR A 590 -31.33 -3.81 29.58
C THR A 590 -31.92 -3.10 30.79
N PHE A 591 -31.58 -1.82 30.97
CA PHE A 591 -31.99 -1.00 32.10
C PHE A 591 -32.93 0.10 31.63
N GLN A 592 -34.05 0.26 32.33
CA GLN A 592 -35.09 1.22 32.00
C GLN A 592 -35.09 2.38 33.02
N ASP A 593 -35.16 3.61 32.51
CA ASP A 593 -35.37 4.83 33.28
C ASP A 593 -36.70 5.44 32.83
N ASP A 594 -37.74 5.28 33.67
CA ASP A 594 -39.10 5.74 33.39
C ASP A 594 -39.22 7.27 33.41
N VAL A 595 -38.37 7.96 34.18
CA VAL A 595 -38.40 9.42 34.32
C VAL A 595 -37.83 10.08 33.07
N ARG A 596 -36.72 9.56 32.54
CA ARG A 596 -36.09 10.07 31.31
C ARG A 596 -36.62 9.40 30.04
N LYS A 597 -37.46 8.37 30.18
CA LYS A 597 -37.92 7.50 29.09
C LYS A 597 -36.73 6.96 28.27
N HIS A 598 -35.73 6.40 28.94
CA HIS A 598 -34.58 5.78 28.30
C HIS A 598 -34.55 4.27 28.56
N ARG A 599 -34.20 3.48 27.54
CA ARG A 599 -33.97 2.03 27.66
C ARG A 599 -32.56 1.74 27.17
N THR A 600 -31.66 1.40 28.10
CA THR A 600 -30.22 1.31 27.87
C THR A 600 -29.75 -0.14 27.93
N LYS A 601 -29.21 -0.66 26.82
CA LYS A 601 -28.51 -1.96 26.82
C LYS A 601 -27.06 -1.77 27.25
N VAL A 602 -26.60 -2.60 28.19
CA VAL A 602 -25.29 -2.42 28.83
C VAL A 602 -24.43 -3.65 28.59
N TYR A 603 -23.23 -3.43 28.07
CA TYR A 603 -22.30 -4.47 27.68
C TYR A 603 -21.08 -4.47 28.59
N LEU A 604 -20.65 -5.65 29.04
CA LEU A 604 -19.36 -5.84 29.68
C LEU A 604 -18.31 -6.03 28.59
N MET A 605 -17.24 -5.25 28.66
CA MET A 605 -16.16 -5.29 27.68
C MET A 605 -14.79 -5.31 28.38
N THR A 606 -13.79 -5.88 27.71
CA THR A 606 -12.39 -5.88 28.18
C THR A 606 -11.54 -5.02 27.26
N VAL A 607 -10.71 -4.16 27.84
CA VAL A 607 -9.83 -3.26 27.06
C VAL A 607 -8.93 -4.03 26.09
N ALA A 608 -8.86 -3.56 24.85
CA ALA A 608 -7.96 -4.06 23.81
C ALA A 608 -6.88 -3.02 23.46
N GLU A 609 -7.25 -1.73 23.40
CA GLU A 609 -6.35 -0.63 23.06
C GLU A 609 -6.81 0.68 23.71
N GLU A 610 -5.86 1.50 24.16
CA GLU A 610 -6.11 2.83 24.74
C GLU A 610 -5.43 3.91 23.89
N LEU A 611 -6.21 4.83 23.30
CA LEU A 611 -5.68 5.95 22.53
C LEU A 611 -5.14 7.04 23.45
N GLN A 612 -4.08 7.75 23.01
CA GLN A 612 -3.53 8.90 23.75
C GLN A 612 -4.38 10.16 23.58
N THR A 613 -5.02 10.34 22.42
CA THR A 613 -5.97 11.43 22.11
C THR A 613 -7.22 10.84 21.47
N TRP A 614 -8.39 11.43 21.74
CA TRP A 614 -9.67 10.96 21.21
C TRP A 614 -10.66 12.11 21.04
N GLU A 615 -11.72 11.88 20.27
CA GLU A 615 -12.61 12.92 19.75
C GLU A 615 -13.17 13.85 20.83
N GLU A 616 -13.64 13.33 21.96
CA GLU A 616 -14.13 14.17 23.05
C GLU A 616 -13.07 14.69 24.03
N ASN A 617 -11.83 14.18 23.96
CA ASN A 617 -10.69 14.76 24.71
C ASN A 617 -10.40 16.19 24.24
N ASP A 618 -10.48 16.41 22.93
CA ASP A 618 -10.30 17.74 22.32
C ASP A 618 -11.36 18.75 22.80
N PHE A 619 -12.48 18.27 23.36
CA PHE A 619 -13.56 19.06 23.96
C PHE A 619 -13.53 19.08 25.50
N GLY A 620 -12.48 18.56 26.13
CA GLY A 620 -12.23 18.59 27.57
C GLY A 620 -12.79 17.39 28.35
N ARG A 621 -13.23 16.33 27.67
CA ARG A 621 -13.71 15.11 28.34
C ARG A 621 -12.53 14.28 28.85
N GLN A 622 -12.62 13.84 30.10
CA GLN A 622 -11.57 13.08 30.76
C GLN A 622 -12.00 11.63 30.99
N ARG A 623 -11.04 10.71 30.93
CA ARG A 623 -11.22 9.30 31.32
C ARG A 623 -10.41 8.98 32.55
N ILE A 624 -10.91 8.09 33.40
CA ILE A 624 -10.21 7.60 34.58
C ILE A 624 -10.41 6.09 34.73
N TRP A 625 -9.36 5.41 35.19
CA TRP A 625 -9.42 4.03 35.65
C TRP A 625 -9.43 4.02 37.17
N MET A 626 -10.38 3.29 37.76
CA MET A 626 -10.51 3.19 39.21
C MET A 626 -10.82 1.76 39.63
N SER A 627 -10.60 1.43 40.90
CA SER A 627 -11.06 0.14 41.43
C SER A 627 -12.57 -0.01 41.29
N LEU A 628 -13.05 -1.24 41.22
CA LEU A 628 -14.47 -1.54 41.06
C LEU A 628 -15.34 -0.91 42.16
N ASP A 629 -14.87 -0.94 43.42
CA ASP A 629 -15.58 -0.40 44.57
C ASP A 629 -15.66 1.14 44.52
N GLU A 630 -14.54 1.82 44.24
CA GLU A 630 -14.51 3.28 44.11
C GLU A 630 -15.31 3.78 42.89
N GLY A 631 -15.28 3.02 41.80
CA GLY A 631 -16.05 3.31 40.60
C GLY A 631 -17.56 3.24 40.87
N ALA A 632 -18.00 2.26 41.66
CA ALA A 632 -19.40 2.12 42.07
C ALA A 632 -19.89 3.29 42.94
N GLU A 633 -19.03 3.79 43.84
CA GLU A 633 -19.37 4.94 44.70
C GLU A 633 -19.41 6.27 43.95
N LYS A 634 -18.53 6.47 42.95
CA LYS A 634 -18.47 7.71 42.17
C LYS A 634 -19.58 7.88 41.15
N VAL A 635 -20.18 6.77 40.72
CA VAL A 635 -21.25 6.78 39.73
C VAL A 635 -22.59 7.13 40.41
N LYS A 636 -23.37 8.03 39.79
CA LYS A 636 -24.65 8.50 40.36
C LYS A 636 -25.65 7.37 40.63
N GLN A 637 -26.59 7.60 41.57
CA GLN A 637 -27.69 6.68 41.92
C GLN A 637 -28.43 6.06 40.72
N SER A 638 -28.58 6.78 39.60
CA SER A 638 -29.24 6.25 38.39
C SER A 638 -28.44 5.19 37.62
N HIS A 639 -27.12 5.13 37.82
CA HIS A 639 -26.21 4.17 37.20
C HIS A 639 -25.63 3.18 38.21
N ARG A 640 -25.86 3.38 39.51
CA ARG A 640 -25.42 2.49 40.59
C ARG A 640 -25.99 1.05 40.50
N PRO A 641 -27.28 0.82 40.18
CA PRO A 641 -27.80 -0.55 39.98
C PRO A 641 -27.09 -1.31 38.84
N MET A 642 -26.56 -0.57 37.87
CA MET A 642 -25.84 -1.12 36.73
C MET A 642 -24.43 -1.58 37.11
N ILE A 643 -23.74 -0.84 38.01
CA ILE A 643 -22.44 -1.25 38.54
C ILE A 643 -22.60 -2.36 39.59
N GLU A 644 -23.63 -2.34 40.44
CA GLU A 644 -23.91 -3.42 41.40
C GLU A 644 -24.22 -4.77 40.71
N ALA A 645 -24.88 -4.74 39.54
CA ALA A 645 -25.08 -5.92 38.68
C ALA A 645 -23.76 -6.47 38.08
N ILE A 646 -22.69 -5.68 38.12
CA ILE A 646 -21.35 -6.03 37.63
C ILE A 646 -20.48 -6.56 38.76
N LEU A 647 -20.60 -5.99 39.97
CA LEU A 647 -19.91 -6.48 41.17
C LEU A 647 -20.41 -7.86 41.64
N SER A 648 -21.65 -8.22 41.30
CA SER A 648 -22.29 -9.49 41.71
C SER A 648 -22.07 -10.66 40.74
N ARG A 649 -21.35 -10.45 39.63
CA ARG A 649 -21.15 -11.42 38.53
C ARG A 649 -19.69 -11.54 38.15
#